data_AF-A0A4P6MNK9-F1
#
_entry.id   AF-A0A4P6MNK9-F1
#
_cell.length_a   1.000
_cell.length_b   1.000
_cell.length_c   1.000
_cell.angle_alpha   90.00
_cell.angle_beta   90.00
_cell.angle_gamma   90.00
#
_symmetry.space_group_name_H-M   'P 1'
#
loop_
_entity.id
_entity.type
_entity.pdbx_description
1 polymer ?
#
loop_
_entity_poly.entity_id
_entity_poly.type
_entity_poly.pdbx_seq_one_letter_code
_entity_poly.pdbx_strand_id
1 'polypeptide(L)'
;MKKNKLYLVFSLASISATIPTIAVACAKKENDNIDGGGQNNDKKGTETKKDLSNLDLQAIQALSFDEVFEAKFGRGADTSRSNIDALTLSQNKDLVNLTLKNNLDKNFDFNLIAIDAKFDANITGMASFKVQITNKTDKTKTSLKNYELSGFKTTPMGVDAQGTIPIDTTRNTVTSEYINANQTQRYQIDNEEYLRELKQQYQNRPINEVRDGLNYTPEYAQKFNDLAVEAKIPSYEDGVYKGFTVPKFKPDGAIEGLSINTGTPPTRYSKTDFLGNRNIFQSIGLARLLPNETYRDIAYQTMSVSFSYFDDFASEIEELKSNIAKMKEWQAAQNNQRLAEYIEALANVEREKILDLQFQLKQQLEDPRTAEIDKEGIKKRFEADIAQINNTINTEIKTLTFEKVIQSWEKQIQDYETQKSSGKKLRASSGTMWIMDYEISKDGKYPTKWYFGTNSHVARIFHRQGFNGLSITVLQSTPGVGLNTKLKITGFDPHFYTYSFNGDKVKEAVTRIYDATDYLNTSPKQYLDEKGKKEYADVEEMIDFAVIEVDFSKFNSIDKNKFSLQNDRKDKEDEFLNSINGKDFGEEIAKAVTNNYANWEENKKVKFLSTSYLKDYDQIDFDLVIKKDQTPKKTDELFALGYPKATEDFFLDPITEKDQYEARQSYESLWINSNYEFYNNKAVAEDGPQNISKEKLDKGNYLSYQIGYRSFIDKPGLNDGFIVSPIRGRNIYTTLDENYKSQKYFNSGLQYMLRHFVPIGGSSGSSVRNQENRLVGVHSTIIRDARTDFVAAFRSEGWDYRNAYNGYNLEQYDLIYGGGKNQKTSYRQALEKKYNNTFKTQLFPNGVSQDNIPDEFKFNNQDLLNKKTN
;
A
#
# COMPACT_ATOMS: atom_id res chain seq x y z
N MET A 1 24.77 -0.23 30.23
CA MET A 1 24.62 -0.28 28.75
C MET A 1 26.00 -0.11 28.13
N LYS A 2 26.52 -1.13 27.43
CA LYS A 2 27.78 -1.01 26.68
C LYS A 2 27.57 0.01 25.56
N LYS A 3 28.52 0.94 25.40
CA LYS A 3 28.53 2.00 24.38
C LYS A 3 28.47 1.38 22.97
N ASN A 4 27.28 1.22 22.41
CA ASN A 4 27.13 1.06 20.96
C ASN A 4 27.33 2.44 20.34
N LYS A 5 28.49 2.64 19.70
CA LYS A 5 28.74 3.82 18.88
C LYS A 5 27.71 3.87 17.75
N LEU A 6 27.20 5.06 17.47
CA LEU A 6 26.17 5.35 16.48
C LEU A 6 26.66 4.90 15.08
N TYR A 7 26.06 3.87 14.51
CA TYR A 7 26.23 3.51 13.11
C TYR A 7 24.88 3.68 12.39
N LEU A 8 24.38 4.91 12.36
CA LEU A 8 23.30 5.27 11.45
C LEU A 8 23.92 5.44 10.06
N VAL A 9 23.71 4.45 9.20
CA VAL A 9 24.09 4.51 7.79
C VAL A 9 22.92 5.09 7.03
N PHE A 10 23.07 6.34 6.59
CA PHE A 10 22.20 6.89 5.56
C PHE A 10 22.73 6.44 4.19
N SER A 11 21.88 5.87 3.35
CA SER A 11 22.23 5.56 1.97
C SER A 11 22.51 6.87 1.22
N LEU A 12 23.52 6.92 0.34
CA LEU A 12 23.79 8.13 -0.47
C LEU A 12 22.78 8.35 -1.60
N ALA A 13 21.81 7.46 -1.75
CA ALA A 13 20.69 7.61 -2.68
C ALA A 13 19.63 8.61 -2.17
N SER A 14 19.48 8.78 -0.84
CA SER A 14 18.43 9.62 -0.24
C SER A 14 18.73 11.13 -0.22
N ILE A 15 19.92 11.56 -0.66
CA ILE A 15 20.33 12.98 -0.69
C ILE A 15 19.69 13.75 -1.88
N SER A 16 18.88 13.07 -2.70
CA SER A 16 18.16 13.68 -3.84
C SER A 16 16.66 13.89 -3.61
N ALA A 17 16.12 13.54 -2.43
CA ALA A 17 14.72 13.82 -2.09
C ALA A 17 14.61 15.19 -1.43
N THR A 18 13.96 16.14 -2.10
CA THR A 18 13.52 17.40 -1.48
C THR A 18 12.57 17.09 -0.33
N ILE A 19 13.06 17.24 0.91
CA ILE A 19 12.23 17.24 2.11
C ILE A 19 11.50 18.59 2.14
N PRO A 20 10.19 18.64 2.46
CA PRO A 20 9.46 19.89 2.61
C PRO A 20 10.12 20.70 3.73
N THR A 21 10.74 21.82 3.37
CA THR A 21 11.21 22.82 4.31
C THR A 21 10.01 23.41 5.03
N ILE A 22 9.82 23.07 6.30
CA ILE A 22 9.00 23.89 7.21
C ILE A 22 9.79 25.17 7.44
N ALA A 23 9.55 26.18 6.61
CA ALA A 23 10.12 27.50 6.80
C ALA A 23 9.42 28.16 7.99
N VAL A 24 10.10 28.23 9.13
CA VAL A 24 9.75 29.12 10.23
C VAL A 24 10.04 30.55 9.75
N ALA A 25 9.02 31.25 9.27
CA ALA A 25 9.14 32.65 8.91
C ALA A 25 9.21 33.51 10.18
N CYS A 26 10.42 33.85 10.60
CA CYS A 26 10.67 35.00 11.45
C CYS A 26 10.39 36.28 10.64
N ALA A 27 9.26 36.93 10.90
CA ALA A 27 8.96 38.23 10.31
C ALA A 27 9.89 39.31 10.90
N LYS A 28 10.90 39.70 10.12
CA LYS A 28 11.68 40.92 10.31
C LYS A 28 10.83 42.09 9.80
N LYS A 29 10.50 43.03 10.68
CA LYS A 29 9.89 44.31 10.31
C LYS A 29 10.92 45.15 9.57
N GLU A 30 10.64 45.51 8.33
CA GLU A 30 11.19 46.71 7.71
C GLU A 30 10.11 47.38 6.87
N ASN A 31 9.95 48.67 7.13
CA ASN A 31 9.06 49.60 6.46
C ASN A 31 9.52 49.80 5.01
N ASP A 32 8.58 49.96 4.10
CA ASP A 32 8.65 51.09 3.16
C ASP A 32 7.26 51.53 2.71
N ASN A 33 7.07 52.84 2.81
CA ASN A 33 5.91 53.62 2.41
C ASN A 33 5.83 53.72 0.89
N ILE A 34 4.61 53.66 0.32
CA ILE A 34 4.23 54.58 -0.75
C ILE A 34 2.83 55.13 -0.46
N ASP A 35 2.79 56.45 -0.41
CA ASP A 35 1.70 57.37 -0.10
C ASP A 35 0.46 57.26 -0.99
N GLY A 36 -0.68 57.58 -0.38
CA GLY A 36 -1.92 57.96 -1.04
C GLY A 36 -2.87 58.57 -0.02
N GLY A 37 -2.68 59.86 0.29
CA GLY A 37 -3.33 60.56 1.38
C GLY A 37 -4.86 60.62 1.30
N GLY A 38 -5.48 60.63 2.48
CA GLY A 38 -6.91 60.86 2.66
C GLY A 38 -7.26 60.94 4.15
N GLN A 39 -7.26 62.17 4.67
CA GLN A 39 -7.74 62.64 5.98
C GLN A 39 -8.45 61.63 6.90
N ASN A 40 -7.83 61.38 8.06
CA ASN A 40 -8.52 60.90 9.25
C ASN A 40 -9.54 61.95 9.71
N ASN A 41 -10.82 61.65 9.55
CA ASN A 41 -11.87 62.20 10.40
C ASN A 41 -12.21 61.15 11.45
N ASP A 42 -11.83 61.43 12.69
CA ASP A 42 -12.41 60.82 13.88
C ASP A 42 -13.94 60.97 13.84
N LYS A 43 -14.64 59.85 13.65
CA LYS A 43 -16.03 59.71 14.10
C LYS A 43 -16.16 58.44 14.92
N LYS A 44 -16.07 58.60 16.24
CA LYS A 44 -16.79 57.75 17.21
C LYS A 44 -18.27 57.76 16.84
N GLY A 45 -18.70 56.75 16.10
CA GLY A 45 -20.12 56.45 15.92
C GLY A 45 -20.67 55.87 17.22
N THR A 46 -21.55 56.61 17.86
CA THR A 46 -22.37 56.13 18.97
C THR A 46 -23.35 55.10 18.40
N GLU A 47 -23.13 53.80 18.62
CA GLU A 47 -24.15 52.78 18.32
C GLU A 47 -25.39 53.05 19.17
N THR A 48 -26.46 53.47 18.51
CA THR A 48 -27.79 53.54 19.11
C THR A 48 -28.24 52.10 19.34
N LYS A 49 -28.40 51.68 20.61
CA LYS A 49 -28.98 50.36 20.95
C LYS A 49 -30.37 50.25 20.33
N LYS A 50 -30.52 49.42 19.30
CA LYS A 50 -31.79 49.12 18.64
C LYS A 50 -32.62 48.26 19.61
N ASP A 51 -33.81 48.71 20.03
CA ASP A 51 -34.70 47.90 20.87
C ASP A 51 -35.51 46.95 19.97
N LEU A 52 -35.30 45.64 20.14
CA LEU A 52 -35.93 44.59 19.35
C LEU A 52 -36.92 43.74 20.17
N SER A 53 -37.27 44.18 21.37
CA SER A 53 -38.14 43.42 22.29
C SER A 53 -39.53 43.11 21.72
N ASN A 54 -40.05 43.91 20.78
CA ASN A 54 -41.40 43.74 20.21
C ASN A 54 -41.47 42.82 18.98
N LEU A 55 -40.37 42.17 18.58
CA LEU A 55 -40.37 41.26 17.44
C LEU A 55 -41.04 39.91 17.76
N ASP A 56 -41.66 39.30 16.76
CA ASP A 56 -42.11 37.91 16.84
C ASP A 56 -41.00 36.92 16.42
N LEU A 57 -41.24 35.62 16.60
CA LEU A 57 -40.27 34.57 16.26
C LEU A 57 -39.91 34.53 14.77
N GLN A 58 -40.83 34.90 13.87
CA GLN A 58 -40.55 34.91 12.42
C GLN A 58 -39.64 36.09 12.05
N ALA A 59 -39.84 37.26 12.67
CA ALA A 59 -38.99 38.42 12.47
C ALA A 59 -37.57 38.20 13.03
N ILE A 60 -37.42 37.46 14.14
CA ILE A 60 -36.09 37.08 14.67
C ILE A 60 -35.36 36.13 13.72
N GLN A 61 -36.07 35.26 13.00
CA GLN A 61 -35.46 34.39 12.00
C GLN A 61 -34.86 35.15 10.80
N ALA A 62 -35.24 36.42 10.58
CA ALA A 62 -34.65 37.23 9.51
C ALA A 62 -33.36 37.97 9.94
N LEU A 63 -33.04 38.03 11.24
CA LEU A 63 -31.90 38.79 11.75
C LEU A 63 -30.57 38.04 11.59
N SER A 64 -29.46 38.76 11.42
CA SER A 64 -28.12 38.17 11.42
C SER A 64 -27.70 37.70 12.82
N PHE A 65 -26.65 36.88 12.92
CA PHE A 65 -26.19 36.37 14.20
C PHE A 65 -25.78 37.49 15.17
N ASP A 66 -25.02 38.49 14.70
CA ASP A 66 -24.51 39.58 15.52
C ASP A 66 -25.60 40.60 15.93
N GLU A 67 -26.75 40.60 15.23
CA GLU A 67 -27.94 41.37 15.62
C GLU A 67 -28.73 40.70 16.76
N VAL A 68 -28.64 39.38 16.88
CA VAL A 68 -29.38 38.57 17.87
C VAL A 68 -28.52 38.28 19.09
N PHE A 69 -27.24 37.95 18.90
CA PHE A 69 -26.35 37.46 19.93
C PHE A 69 -25.09 38.33 20.10
N GLU A 70 -24.67 38.49 21.34
CA GLU A 70 -23.31 38.83 21.70
C GLU A 70 -22.61 37.52 22.04
N ALA A 71 -21.47 37.26 21.40
CA ALA A 71 -20.75 36.00 21.51
C ALA A 71 -19.33 36.22 22.02
N LYS A 72 -18.96 35.48 23.06
CA LYS A 72 -17.60 35.42 23.62
C LYS A 72 -17.04 34.02 23.47
N PHE A 73 -15.77 33.93 23.11
CA PHE A 73 -15.11 32.66 22.81
C PHE A 73 -13.94 32.40 23.77
N GLY A 74 -13.81 31.16 24.28
CA GLY A 74 -12.74 30.71 25.18
C GLY A 74 -13.17 30.46 26.63
N ARG A 75 -12.31 29.79 27.42
CA ARG A 75 -12.52 29.53 28.86
C ARG A 75 -12.02 30.72 29.69
N GLY A 76 -12.94 31.62 30.07
CA GLY A 76 -12.69 32.67 31.06
C GLY A 76 -12.03 33.97 30.55
N ALA A 77 -11.60 34.04 29.29
CA ALA A 77 -11.14 35.27 28.63
C ALA A 77 -11.78 35.41 27.25
N ASP A 78 -12.22 36.63 26.91
CA ASP A 78 -12.86 36.95 25.62
C ASP A 78 -11.82 36.93 24.49
N THR A 79 -11.71 35.77 23.84
CA THR A 79 -10.76 35.55 22.77
C THR A 79 -11.40 35.93 21.44
N SER A 80 -10.70 36.71 20.61
CA SER A 80 -11.16 37.06 19.26
C SER A 80 -11.47 35.82 18.43
N ARG A 81 -12.53 35.89 17.60
CA ARG A 81 -12.89 34.85 16.61
C ARG A 81 -11.69 34.43 15.76
N SER A 82 -10.85 35.40 15.38
CA SER A 82 -9.64 35.17 14.57
C SER A 82 -8.57 34.27 15.21
N ASN A 83 -8.68 34.00 16.52
CA ASN A 83 -7.66 33.26 17.27
C ASN A 83 -8.10 31.82 17.62
N ILE A 84 -9.33 31.44 17.29
CA ILE A 84 -9.86 30.10 17.52
C ILE A 84 -10.32 29.53 16.18
N ASP A 85 -9.96 28.29 15.88
CA ASP A 85 -10.37 27.62 14.66
C ASP A 85 -11.76 26.98 14.80
N ALA A 86 -12.48 26.89 13.68
CA ALA A 86 -13.88 26.49 13.64
C ALA A 86 -14.08 25.01 14.05
N LEU A 87 -13.13 24.14 13.74
CA LEU A 87 -13.18 22.73 14.12
C LEU A 87 -13.06 22.53 15.63
N THR A 88 -12.13 23.23 16.28
CA THR A 88 -12.01 23.23 17.76
C THR A 88 -13.32 23.64 18.43
N LEU A 89 -14.05 24.62 17.89
CA LEU A 89 -15.34 25.05 18.39
C LEU A 89 -16.43 23.99 18.21
N SER A 90 -16.46 23.31 17.06
CA SER A 90 -17.44 22.24 16.81
C SER A 90 -17.30 21.07 17.79
N GLN A 91 -16.08 20.78 18.23
CA GLN A 91 -15.78 19.69 19.17
C GLN A 91 -15.96 20.11 20.64
N ASN A 92 -15.93 21.41 20.93
CA ASN A 92 -15.94 21.96 22.28
C ASN A 92 -16.92 23.12 22.41
N LYS A 93 -18.22 22.83 22.32
CA LYS A 93 -19.29 23.84 22.41
C LYS A 93 -19.23 24.72 23.67
N ASP A 94 -18.63 24.22 24.76
CA ASP A 94 -18.47 24.94 26.03
C ASP A 94 -17.49 26.14 25.93
N LEU A 95 -16.78 26.26 24.81
CA LEU A 95 -15.95 27.43 24.51
C LEU A 95 -16.76 28.63 24.01
N VAL A 96 -18.06 28.49 23.79
CA VAL A 96 -18.93 29.56 23.28
C VAL A 96 -19.90 30.02 24.36
N ASN A 97 -19.84 31.31 24.68
CA ASN A 97 -20.80 31.97 25.55
C ASN A 97 -21.62 32.96 24.74
N LEU A 98 -22.92 32.68 24.59
CA LEU A 98 -23.86 33.55 23.88
C LEU A 98 -24.76 34.29 24.88
N THR A 99 -25.09 35.54 24.58
CA THR A 99 -26.11 36.33 25.28
C THR A 99 -26.99 37.05 24.27
N LEU A 100 -28.29 37.13 24.51
CA LEU A 100 -29.21 37.87 23.64
C LEU A 100 -28.95 39.39 23.75
N LYS A 101 -28.88 40.08 22.60
CA LYS A 101 -28.74 41.54 22.53
C LYS A 101 -30.10 42.23 22.41
N ASN A 102 -30.09 43.57 22.43
CA ASN A 102 -31.21 44.40 21.97
C ASN A 102 -32.55 44.15 22.71
N ASN A 103 -32.48 43.85 24.01
CA ASN A 103 -33.63 43.52 24.89
C ASN A 103 -34.43 42.27 24.45
N LEU A 104 -33.89 41.42 23.58
CA LEU A 104 -34.54 40.16 23.16
C LEU A 104 -34.67 39.17 24.33
N ASP A 105 -33.79 39.25 25.31
CA ASP A 105 -33.81 38.46 26.55
C ASP A 105 -35.08 38.67 27.39
N LYS A 106 -35.80 39.80 27.23
CA LYS A 106 -37.06 40.04 27.95
C LYS A 106 -38.17 39.06 27.55
N ASN A 107 -38.21 38.69 26.27
CA ASN A 107 -39.32 37.94 25.67
C ASN A 107 -38.91 36.55 25.15
N PHE A 108 -37.62 36.27 25.02
CA PHE A 108 -37.10 35.02 24.45
C PHE A 108 -36.02 34.38 25.31
N ASP A 109 -36.00 33.05 25.29
CA ASP A 109 -34.90 32.20 25.73
C ASP A 109 -34.23 31.55 24.51
N PHE A 110 -33.00 31.07 24.67
CA PHE A 110 -32.32 30.32 23.61
C PHE A 110 -31.58 29.09 24.16
N ASN A 111 -31.30 28.14 23.27
CA ASN A 111 -30.47 26.98 23.53
C ASN A 111 -29.55 26.73 22.32
N LEU A 112 -28.23 26.72 22.54
CA LEU A 112 -27.25 26.35 21.52
C LEU A 112 -27.20 24.82 21.41
N ILE A 113 -27.73 24.28 20.32
CA ILE A 113 -27.88 22.84 20.10
C ILE A 113 -26.56 22.22 19.64
N ALA A 114 -25.95 22.81 18.62
CA ALA A 114 -24.71 22.33 18.03
C ALA A 114 -23.94 23.48 17.36
N ILE A 115 -22.64 23.27 17.18
CA ILE A 115 -21.78 24.06 16.31
C ILE A 115 -21.22 23.06 15.29
N ASP A 116 -21.57 23.25 14.03
CA ASP A 116 -21.12 22.40 12.94
C ASP A 116 -19.99 23.10 12.17
N ALA A 117 -18.93 22.37 11.83
CA ALA A 117 -17.83 22.85 11.00
C ALA A 117 -17.61 21.86 9.85
N LYS A 118 -17.43 22.38 8.63
CA LYS A 118 -17.04 21.57 7.47
C LYS A 118 -15.58 21.12 7.59
N PHE A 119 -15.16 20.12 6.81
CA PHE A 119 -13.76 19.66 6.85
C PHE A 119 -12.77 20.77 6.43
N ASP A 120 -13.19 21.66 5.54
CA ASP A 120 -12.44 22.83 5.08
C ASP A 120 -12.66 24.06 5.97
N ALA A 121 -13.32 23.93 7.12
CA ALA A 121 -13.66 25.05 8.00
C ALA A 121 -12.42 25.79 8.52
N ASN A 122 -11.30 25.11 8.67
CA ASN A 122 -10.03 25.74 9.05
C ASN A 122 -9.30 26.37 7.87
N ILE A 123 -9.74 26.14 6.62
CA ILE A 123 -9.29 26.88 5.43
C ILE A 123 -10.19 28.11 5.22
N THR A 124 -11.50 27.91 5.34
CA THR A 124 -12.53 28.93 5.06
C THR A 124 -12.80 29.87 6.23
N GLY A 125 -12.48 29.45 7.46
CA GLY A 125 -12.75 30.20 8.69
C GLY A 125 -14.23 30.28 9.03
N MET A 126 -15.02 29.25 8.67
CA MET A 126 -16.49 29.23 8.80
C MET A 126 -17.00 28.17 9.78
N ALA A 127 -18.02 28.52 10.57
CA ALA A 127 -18.77 27.60 11.43
C ALA A 127 -20.28 27.91 11.42
N SER A 128 -21.11 26.88 11.52
CA SER A 128 -22.57 26.97 11.58
C SER A 128 -23.08 26.76 13.00
N PHE A 129 -23.79 27.74 13.55
CA PHE A 129 -24.37 27.71 14.89
C PHE A 129 -25.84 27.35 14.82
N LYS A 130 -26.19 26.18 15.34
CA LYS A 130 -27.57 25.70 15.39
C LYS A 130 -28.20 26.10 16.73
N VAL A 131 -29.07 27.10 16.69
CA VAL A 131 -29.68 27.70 17.90
C VAL A 131 -31.19 27.53 17.87
N GLN A 132 -31.75 27.04 18.98
CA GLN A 132 -33.18 27.05 19.23
C GLN A 132 -33.54 28.30 20.04
N ILE A 133 -34.57 29.04 19.61
CA ILE A 133 -35.10 30.22 20.29
C ILE A 133 -36.55 29.94 20.71
N THR A 134 -36.91 30.25 21.94
CA THR A 134 -38.19 29.94 22.56
C THR A 134 -38.84 31.19 23.14
N ASN A 135 -40.13 31.40 22.90
CA ASN A 135 -40.86 32.51 23.54
C ASN A 135 -41.08 32.22 25.04
N LYS A 136 -40.80 33.20 25.91
CA LYS A 136 -40.92 33.06 27.37
C LYS A 136 -42.37 32.94 27.85
N THR A 137 -43.28 33.64 27.19
CA THR A 137 -44.72 33.69 27.54
C THR A 137 -45.47 32.47 27.01
N ASP A 138 -45.08 31.98 25.84
CA ASP A 138 -45.65 30.78 25.20
C ASP A 138 -44.54 29.80 24.81
N LYS A 139 -44.20 28.91 25.74
CA LYS A 139 -43.12 27.93 25.58
C LYS A 139 -43.35 26.91 24.46
N THR A 140 -44.55 26.84 23.90
CA THR A 140 -44.85 25.97 22.75
C THR A 140 -44.35 26.57 21.43
N LYS A 141 -44.12 27.89 21.39
CA LYS A 141 -43.58 28.60 20.24
C LYS A 141 -42.05 28.60 20.30
N THR A 142 -41.46 27.69 19.54
CA THR A 142 -40.01 27.56 19.38
C THR A 142 -39.61 27.64 17.90
N SER A 143 -38.39 28.10 17.64
CA SER A 143 -37.81 28.22 16.32
C SER A 143 -36.39 27.69 16.34
N LEU A 144 -36.02 26.86 15.36
CA LEU A 144 -34.66 26.40 15.16
C LEU A 144 -34.04 27.14 13.96
N LYS A 145 -32.87 27.73 14.15
CA LYS A 145 -32.16 28.45 13.09
C LYS A 145 -30.67 28.12 13.08
N ASN A 146 -30.12 28.01 11.88
CA ASN A 146 -28.69 27.89 11.64
C ASN A 146 -28.12 29.26 11.27
N TYR A 147 -27.08 29.69 11.97
CA TYR A 147 -26.36 30.91 11.68
C TYR A 147 -24.95 30.60 11.20
N GLU A 148 -24.62 31.01 9.99
CA GLU A 148 -23.27 30.90 9.45
C GLU A 148 -22.41 32.07 9.94
N LEU A 149 -21.31 31.75 10.62
CA LEU A 149 -20.31 32.73 11.06
C LEU A 149 -18.98 32.49 10.36
N SER A 150 -18.41 33.58 9.85
CA SER A 150 -17.06 33.62 9.30
C SER A 150 -16.09 34.38 10.23
N GLY A 151 -14.80 34.34 9.91
CA GLY A 151 -13.76 35.08 10.64
C GLY A 151 -13.11 34.28 11.76
N PHE A 152 -13.31 32.96 11.78
CA PHE A 152 -12.52 32.05 12.61
C PHE A 152 -11.09 31.92 12.07
N LYS A 153 -10.18 31.46 12.93
CA LYS A 153 -8.77 31.28 12.57
C LYS A 153 -8.63 30.36 11.36
N THR A 154 -8.00 30.86 10.30
CA THR A 154 -7.69 30.09 9.09
C THR A 154 -6.24 29.62 9.08
N THR A 155 -6.00 28.45 8.50
CA THR A 155 -4.66 27.92 8.19
C THR A 155 -4.60 27.51 6.72
N PRO A 156 -3.49 27.76 6.00
CA PRO A 156 -3.38 27.46 4.56
C PRO A 156 -3.61 25.99 4.18
N MET A 157 -3.42 25.07 5.12
CA MET A 157 -3.57 23.62 4.91
C MET A 157 -4.74 23.00 5.71
N GLY A 158 -5.62 23.82 6.30
CA GLY A 158 -6.79 23.33 7.05
C GLY A 158 -6.49 22.62 8.36
N VAL A 159 -5.25 22.75 8.87
CA VAL A 159 -4.76 22.10 10.09
C VAL A 159 -5.55 22.56 11.32
N ASP A 160 -5.92 21.63 12.20
CA ASP A 160 -6.56 21.89 13.49
C ASP A 160 -5.57 22.33 14.59
N ALA A 161 -6.09 22.67 15.77
CA ALA A 161 -5.27 23.10 16.91
C ALA A 161 -4.28 22.03 17.42
N GLN A 162 -4.45 20.78 17.01
CA GLN A 162 -3.64 19.63 17.37
C GLN A 162 -2.60 19.27 16.29
N GLY A 163 -2.56 20.01 15.17
CA GLY A 163 -1.61 19.76 14.09
C GLY A 163 -2.09 18.72 13.08
N THR A 164 -3.36 18.32 13.13
CA THR A 164 -3.96 17.32 12.24
C THR A 164 -4.60 18.00 11.04
N ILE A 165 -4.46 17.42 9.84
CA ILE A 165 -5.27 17.81 8.68
C ILE A 165 -6.58 17.01 8.75
N PRO A 166 -7.74 17.66 8.95
CA PRO A 166 -9.03 17.01 8.99
C PRO A 166 -9.31 16.37 7.64
N ILE A 167 -9.56 15.06 7.64
CA ILE A 167 -9.88 14.31 6.43
C ILE A 167 -11.38 14.39 6.23
N ASP A 168 -11.80 14.83 5.04
CA ASP A 168 -13.19 14.73 4.64
C ASP A 168 -13.60 13.27 4.54
N THR A 169 -14.37 12.82 5.53
CA THR A 169 -15.04 11.50 5.50
C THR A 169 -16.50 11.64 5.04
N THR A 170 -16.95 12.85 4.71
CA THR A 170 -18.33 13.13 4.31
C THR A 170 -18.54 12.81 2.84
N ARG A 171 -19.29 11.72 2.60
CA ARG A 171 -19.90 11.28 1.33
C ARG A 171 -19.16 11.69 0.05
N ASN A 172 -18.22 10.85 -0.40
CA ASN A 172 -17.91 10.78 -1.83
C ASN A 172 -19.22 10.46 -2.58
N THR A 173 -19.90 11.49 -3.08
CA THR A 173 -21.11 11.37 -3.87
C THR A 173 -20.72 11.49 -5.34
N VAL A 174 -21.19 10.55 -6.15
CA VAL A 174 -21.01 10.62 -7.60
C VAL A 174 -22.08 11.51 -8.21
N THR A 175 -21.68 12.39 -9.13
CA THR A 175 -22.62 13.23 -9.88
C THR A 175 -23.39 12.38 -10.89
N SER A 176 -24.56 12.85 -11.32
CA SER A 176 -25.31 12.17 -12.41
C SER A 176 -24.52 12.14 -13.72
N GLU A 177 -23.65 13.14 -13.95
CA GLU A 177 -22.71 13.17 -15.07
C GLU A 177 -21.72 12.01 -15.00
N TYR A 178 -21.07 11.81 -13.85
CA TYR A 178 -20.11 10.71 -13.65
C TYR A 178 -20.75 9.32 -13.79
N ILE A 179 -21.98 9.16 -13.29
CA ILE A 179 -22.73 7.90 -13.41
C ILE A 179 -22.98 7.54 -14.89
N ASN A 180 -23.36 8.53 -15.71
CA ASN A 180 -23.69 8.31 -17.13
C ASN A 180 -22.46 8.34 -18.05
N ALA A 181 -21.28 8.71 -17.54
CA ALA A 181 -20.03 8.73 -18.28
C ALA A 181 -19.50 7.32 -18.56
N ASN A 182 -18.88 7.12 -19.74
CA ASN A 182 -18.08 5.94 -20.05
C ASN A 182 -16.70 5.99 -19.34
N GLN A 183 -15.92 4.92 -19.44
CA GLN A 183 -14.65 4.83 -18.69
C GLN A 183 -13.62 5.92 -19.08
N THR A 184 -13.55 6.32 -20.35
CA THR A 184 -12.66 7.41 -20.80
C THR A 184 -13.12 8.76 -20.25
N GLN A 185 -14.43 9.02 -20.23
CA GLN A 185 -15.00 10.25 -19.65
C GLN A 185 -14.79 10.30 -18.13
N ARG A 186 -14.99 9.17 -17.42
CA ARG A 186 -14.69 9.06 -15.98
C ARG A 186 -13.21 9.31 -15.70
N TYR A 187 -12.31 8.76 -16.53
CA TYR A 187 -10.89 9.06 -16.44
C TYR A 187 -10.63 10.56 -16.52
N GLN A 188 -11.22 11.27 -17.49
CA GLN A 188 -11.00 12.71 -17.64
C GLN A 188 -11.42 13.49 -16.38
N ILE A 189 -12.61 13.20 -15.84
CA ILE A 189 -13.14 13.82 -14.61
C ILE A 189 -12.20 13.56 -13.42
N ASP A 190 -11.86 12.28 -13.18
CA ASP A 190 -11.03 11.87 -12.04
C ASP A 190 -9.60 12.43 -12.16
N ASN A 191 -9.05 12.43 -13.38
CA ASN A 191 -7.68 12.81 -13.66
C ASN A 191 -7.45 14.32 -13.57
N GLU A 192 -8.43 15.14 -13.98
CA GLU A 192 -8.35 16.60 -13.84
C GLU A 192 -8.20 17.00 -12.36
N GLU A 193 -9.06 16.43 -11.50
CA GLU A 193 -8.99 16.66 -10.06
C GLU A 193 -7.66 16.15 -9.47
N TYR A 194 -7.27 14.93 -9.83
CA TYR A 194 -6.04 14.31 -9.33
C TYR A 194 -4.79 15.10 -9.71
N LEU A 195 -4.68 15.55 -10.97
CA LEU A 195 -3.54 16.34 -11.43
C LEU A 195 -3.46 17.71 -10.78
N ARG A 196 -4.61 18.34 -10.49
CA ARG A 196 -4.64 19.60 -9.73
C ARG A 196 -4.01 19.40 -8.35
N GLU A 197 -4.33 18.32 -7.65
CA GLU A 197 -3.72 17.99 -6.36
C GLU A 197 -2.23 17.66 -6.48
N LEU A 198 -1.82 16.90 -7.51
CA LEU A 198 -0.41 16.60 -7.74
C LEU A 198 0.42 17.86 -8.02
N LYS A 199 -0.08 18.76 -8.88
CA LYS A 199 0.59 20.03 -9.20
C LYS A 199 0.84 20.87 -7.94
N GLN A 200 -0.13 20.92 -7.02
CA GLN A 200 0.05 21.58 -5.73
C GLN A 200 1.13 20.93 -4.86
N GLN A 201 1.21 19.60 -4.85
CA GLN A 201 2.27 18.87 -4.13
C GLN A 201 3.66 19.14 -4.72
N TYR A 202 3.73 19.38 -6.03
CA TYR A 202 4.93 19.90 -6.70
C TYR A 202 5.12 21.42 -6.55
N GLN A 203 4.39 22.09 -5.64
CA GLN A 203 4.46 23.53 -5.41
C GLN A 203 4.17 24.36 -6.66
N ASN A 204 3.36 23.82 -7.58
CA ASN A 204 3.04 24.39 -8.89
C ASN A 204 4.28 24.71 -9.74
N ARG A 205 5.38 23.96 -9.55
CA ARG A 205 6.58 24.10 -10.38
C ARG A 205 6.26 23.85 -11.86
N PRO A 206 6.92 24.58 -12.77
CA PRO A 206 6.90 24.28 -14.19
C PRO A 206 7.27 22.81 -14.45
N ILE A 207 6.68 22.18 -15.46
CA ILE A 207 6.89 20.75 -15.76
C ILE A 207 8.37 20.38 -15.99
N ASN A 208 9.16 21.29 -16.56
CA ASN A 208 10.61 21.12 -16.74
C ASN A 208 11.38 21.02 -15.41
N GLU A 209 10.86 21.59 -14.32
CA GLU A 209 11.45 21.48 -12.98
C GLU A 209 10.93 20.24 -12.23
N VAL A 210 9.77 19.71 -12.62
CA VAL A 210 9.21 18.47 -12.05
C VAL A 210 10.05 17.27 -12.49
N ARG A 211 10.44 17.23 -13.77
CA ARG A 211 11.37 16.24 -14.32
C ARG A 211 12.35 16.91 -15.28
N ASP A 212 13.51 17.28 -14.74
CA ASP A 212 14.59 17.88 -15.50
C ASP A 212 15.17 16.90 -16.54
N GLY A 213 15.67 17.43 -17.65
CA GLY A 213 16.33 16.67 -18.71
C GLY A 213 15.40 15.96 -19.71
N LEU A 214 14.08 16.17 -19.64
CA LEU A 214 13.13 15.63 -20.63
C LEU A 214 13.09 16.40 -21.95
N ASN A 215 13.68 17.61 -22.00
CA ASN A 215 13.60 18.55 -23.13
C ASN A 215 12.15 18.82 -23.57
N TYR A 216 11.26 19.03 -22.60
CA TYR A 216 9.85 19.23 -22.87
C TYR A 216 9.58 20.58 -23.55
N THR A 217 8.70 20.54 -24.55
CA THR A 217 7.99 21.70 -25.11
C THR A 217 6.52 21.31 -25.33
N PRO A 218 5.58 22.28 -25.32
CA PRO A 218 4.18 22.00 -25.64
C PRO A 218 3.97 21.34 -27.01
N GLU A 219 4.80 21.69 -28.01
CA GLU A 219 4.73 21.10 -29.36
C GLU A 219 5.10 19.60 -29.33
N TYR A 220 6.16 19.24 -28.61
CA TYR A 220 6.62 17.85 -28.54
C TYR A 220 5.66 16.99 -27.72
N ALA A 221 5.12 17.55 -26.64
CA ALA A 221 4.06 16.91 -25.87
C ALA A 221 2.80 16.69 -26.72
N GLN A 222 2.42 17.65 -27.57
CA GLN A 222 1.27 17.46 -28.46
C GLN A 222 1.46 16.30 -29.44
N LYS A 223 2.66 16.14 -30.02
CA LYS A 223 2.97 14.98 -30.90
C LYS A 223 2.80 13.64 -30.18
N PHE A 224 3.18 13.58 -28.90
CA PHE A 224 2.91 12.40 -28.06
C PHE A 224 1.40 12.26 -27.78
N ASN A 225 0.72 13.35 -27.43
CA ASN A 225 -0.69 13.35 -27.07
C ASN A 225 -1.60 12.87 -28.22
N ASP A 226 -1.26 13.19 -29.47
CA ASP A 226 -1.96 12.69 -30.64
C ASP A 226 -1.89 11.16 -30.73
N LEU A 227 -0.71 10.57 -30.49
CA LEU A 227 -0.52 9.12 -30.41
C LEU A 227 -1.18 8.53 -29.16
N ALA A 228 -1.17 9.26 -28.04
CA ALA A 228 -1.73 8.82 -26.78
C ALA A 228 -3.24 8.59 -26.86
N VAL A 229 -3.95 9.44 -27.61
CA VAL A 229 -5.39 9.27 -27.91
C VAL A 229 -5.64 7.98 -28.68
N GLU A 230 -4.87 7.72 -29.75
CA GLU A 230 -4.97 6.47 -30.53
C GLU A 230 -4.58 5.22 -29.71
N ALA A 231 -3.63 5.38 -28.77
CA ALA A 231 -3.14 4.31 -27.91
C ALA A 231 -3.99 4.10 -26.64
N LYS A 232 -4.92 5.02 -26.36
CA LYS A 232 -5.74 5.06 -25.13
C LYS A 232 -4.91 5.09 -23.84
N ILE A 233 -3.87 5.92 -23.84
CA ILE A 233 -2.96 6.14 -22.72
C ILE A 233 -3.04 7.61 -22.23
N PRO A 234 -2.54 7.92 -21.03
CA PRO A 234 -2.49 9.29 -20.52
C PRO A 234 -1.71 10.25 -21.42
N SER A 235 -1.97 11.56 -21.25
CA SER A 235 -1.16 12.60 -21.90
C SER A 235 0.30 12.55 -21.43
N TYR A 236 1.20 13.20 -22.17
CA TYR A 236 2.60 13.32 -21.80
C TYR A 236 2.75 13.97 -20.42
N GLU A 237 2.04 15.08 -20.20
CA GLU A 237 2.05 15.82 -18.95
C GLU A 237 1.49 14.99 -17.79
N ASP A 238 0.40 14.24 -18.01
CA ASP A 238 -0.15 13.31 -17.02
C ASP A 238 0.93 12.31 -16.58
N GLY A 239 1.63 11.71 -17.55
CA GLY A 239 2.70 10.76 -17.31
C GLY A 239 3.86 11.37 -16.52
N VAL A 240 4.24 12.61 -16.81
CA VAL A 240 5.30 13.32 -16.07
C VAL A 240 4.91 13.54 -14.62
N TYR A 241 3.72 14.09 -14.35
CA TYR A 241 3.26 14.38 -12.98
C TYR A 241 3.00 13.10 -12.17
N LYS A 242 2.53 12.02 -12.82
CA LYS A 242 2.35 10.71 -12.17
C LYS A 242 3.66 9.93 -12.01
N GLY A 243 4.76 10.43 -12.58
CA GLY A 243 6.08 9.81 -12.48
C GLY A 243 6.25 8.56 -13.35
N PHE A 244 5.51 8.43 -14.44
CA PHE A 244 5.60 7.32 -15.39
C PHE A 244 6.90 7.38 -16.21
N THR A 245 7.31 6.27 -16.79
CA THR A 245 8.29 6.25 -17.87
C THR A 245 7.70 6.99 -19.08
N VAL A 246 8.38 8.04 -19.52
CA VAL A 246 7.94 8.90 -20.64
C VAL A 246 9.07 9.09 -21.65
N PRO A 247 8.77 9.39 -22.93
CA PRO A 247 9.79 9.74 -23.91
C PRO A 247 10.62 10.95 -23.47
N LYS A 248 11.92 10.91 -23.73
CA LYS A 248 12.81 12.08 -23.72
C LYS A 248 12.97 12.58 -25.14
N PHE A 249 12.85 13.89 -25.34
CA PHE A 249 12.97 14.48 -26.67
C PHE A 249 14.38 14.98 -26.96
N LYS A 250 14.77 14.96 -28.22
CA LYS A 250 15.93 15.67 -28.76
C LYS A 250 15.57 17.15 -29.03
N PRO A 251 16.56 18.03 -29.24
CA PRO A 251 16.29 19.43 -29.58
C PRO A 251 15.44 19.62 -30.84
N ASP A 252 15.46 18.67 -31.78
CA ASP A 252 14.66 18.66 -33.01
C ASP A 252 13.24 18.07 -32.84
N GLY A 253 12.88 17.64 -31.63
CA GLY A 253 11.58 17.05 -31.30
C GLY A 253 11.44 15.57 -31.59
N ALA A 254 12.48 14.90 -32.11
CA ALA A 254 12.48 13.45 -32.21
C ALA A 254 12.64 12.79 -30.83
N ILE A 255 12.13 11.57 -30.65
CA ILE A 255 12.32 10.82 -29.40
C ILE A 255 13.76 10.28 -29.33
N GLU A 256 14.47 10.56 -28.25
CA GLU A 256 15.80 9.99 -27.93
C GLU A 256 15.67 8.57 -27.40
N GLY A 257 14.69 8.35 -26.52
CA GLY A 257 14.40 7.10 -25.84
C GLY A 257 13.50 7.35 -24.64
N LEU A 258 13.25 6.31 -23.85
CA LEU A 258 12.42 6.37 -22.66
C LEU A 258 13.24 6.76 -21.41
N SER A 259 12.69 7.68 -20.63
CA SER A 259 13.29 8.16 -19.39
C SER A 259 12.51 7.63 -18.18
N ILE A 260 13.20 6.85 -17.35
CA ILE A 260 12.65 6.28 -16.11
C ILE A 260 12.69 7.34 -15.00
N ASN A 261 11.60 7.45 -14.24
CA ASN A 261 11.60 8.22 -13.01
C ASN A 261 12.15 7.38 -11.85
N THR A 262 13.22 7.85 -11.21
CA THR A 262 13.82 7.19 -10.04
C THR A 262 13.34 7.76 -8.71
N GLY A 263 12.60 8.89 -8.73
CA GLY A 263 12.00 9.49 -7.55
C GLY A 263 10.68 8.84 -7.16
N THR A 264 10.22 9.03 -5.92
CA THR A 264 8.86 8.68 -5.51
C THR A 264 7.91 9.81 -5.89
N PRO A 265 7.10 9.67 -6.95
CA PRO A 265 6.13 10.70 -7.28
C PRO A 265 5.11 10.81 -6.14
N PRO A 266 4.56 12.02 -5.88
CA PRO A 266 3.44 12.16 -4.96
C PRO A 266 2.26 11.34 -5.46
N THR A 267 1.47 10.79 -4.54
CA THR A 267 0.32 9.95 -4.87
C THR A 267 -0.84 10.19 -3.90
N ARG A 268 -2.06 9.94 -4.38
CA ARG A 268 -3.29 9.97 -3.58
C ARG A 268 -4.14 8.75 -3.87
N TYR A 269 -5.06 8.44 -2.96
CA TYR A 269 -6.05 7.39 -3.17
C TYR A 269 -7.15 7.87 -4.13
N SER A 270 -7.83 6.93 -4.81
CA SER A 270 -9.00 7.28 -5.64
C SER A 270 -10.24 7.45 -4.77
N LYS A 271 -10.93 8.59 -4.89
CA LYS A 271 -12.19 8.84 -4.17
C LYS A 271 -13.29 7.85 -4.58
N THR A 272 -13.28 7.42 -5.84
CA THR A 272 -14.20 6.41 -6.39
C THR A 272 -14.05 5.05 -5.71
N ASP A 273 -12.87 4.73 -5.19
CA ASP A 273 -12.68 3.49 -4.43
C ASP A 273 -13.35 3.51 -3.06
N PHE A 274 -13.71 4.68 -2.54
CA PHE A 274 -14.30 4.86 -1.20
C PHE A 274 -15.66 5.57 -1.25
N LEU A 275 -16.45 5.35 -2.31
CA LEU A 275 -17.85 5.75 -2.35
C LEU A 275 -18.65 5.14 -1.19
N GLY A 276 -19.60 5.91 -0.64
CA GLY A 276 -20.58 5.41 0.35
C GLY A 276 -20.13 5.42 1.81
N ASN A 277 -19.52 6.51 2.30
CA ASN A 277 -19.09 6.69 3.70
C ASN A 277 -18.09 5.64 4.22
N ARG A 278 -17.34 4.99 3.33
CA ARG A 278 -16.34 4.00 3.72
C ARG A 278 -15.16 4.66 4.44
N ASN A 279 -14.71 4.06 5.52
CA ASN A 279 -13.50 4.50 6.21
C ASN A 279 -12.27 4.08 5.39
N ILE A 280 -11.55 5.06 4.84
CA ILE A 280 -10.34 4.85 4.03
C ILE A 280 -9.22 4.10 4.77
N PHE A 281 -9.16 4.21 6.09
CA PHE A 281 -8.13 3.58 6.92
C PHE A 281 -8.42 2.12 7.23
N GLN A 282 -9.69 1.73 7.24
CA GLN A 282 -10.13 0.35 7.48
C GLN A 282 -10.39 -0.41 6.18
N SER A 283 -10.48 0.29 5.05
CA SER A 283 -10.72 -0.29 3.72
C SER A 283 -9.44 -0.81 3.06
N ILE A 284 -8.63 -1.57 3.81
CA ILE A 284 -7.38 -2.20 3.34
C ILE A 284 -7.45 -3.74 3.34
N GLY A 285 -8.64 -4.29 3.62
CA GLY A 285 -8.93 -5.72 3.68
C GLY A 285 -9.66 -6.07 4.98
N LEU A 286 -10.04 -7.34 5.08
CA LEU A 286 -10.71 -7.92 6.24
C LEU A 286 -9.82 -9.02 6.82
N ALA A 287 -9.40 -8.86 8.07
CA ALA A 287 -8.58 -9.82 8.77
C ALA A 287 -9.43 -10.88 9.49
N ARG A 288 -8.90 -12.11 9.57
CA ARG A 288 -9.34 -13.19 10.47
C ARG A 288 -10.79 -13.64 10.32
N LEU A 289 -11.47 -13.27 9.23
CA LEU A 289 -12.87 -13.65 8.97
C LEU A 289 -13.02 -14.22 7.56
N LEU A 290 -13.73 -15.34 7.45
CA LEU A 290 -14.09 -15.97 6.17
C LEU A 290 -15.62 -15.88 5.99
N PRO A 291 -16.13 -14.91 5.21
CA PRO A 291 -17.56 -14.63 5.16
C PRO A 291 -18.36 -15.61 4.29
N ASN A 292 -17.71 -16.30 3.35
CA ASN A 292 -18.34 -17.20 2.39
C ASN A 292 -17.46 -18.41 2.05
N GLU A 293 -18.03 -19.37 1.31
CA GLU A 293 -17.36 -20.61 0.95
C GLU A 293 -16.18 -20.40 0.01
N THR A 294 -16.25 -19.43 -0.91
CA THR A 294 -15.17 -19.12 -1.84
C THR A 294 -13.89 -18.73 -1.10
N TYR A 295 -13.97 -17.79 -0.14
CA TYR A 295 -12.80 -17.42 0.66
C TYR A 295 -12.29 -18.58 1.52
N ARG A 296 -13.18 -19.42 2.06
CA ARG A 296 -12.79 -20.59 2.85
C ARG A 296 -12.05 -21.63 2.00
N ASP A 297 -12.56 -21.96 0.82
CA ASP A 297 -11.93 -22.91 -0.09
C ASP A 297 -10.57 -22.37 -0.59
N ILE A 298 -10.46 -21.06 -0.82
CA ILE A 298 -9.17 -20.41 -1.13
C ILE A 298 -8.21 -20.48 0.07
N ALA A 299 -8.70 -20.27 1.30
CA ALA A 299 -7.89 -20.31 2.51
C ALA A 299 -7.22 -21.68 2.72
N TYR A 300 -7.93 -22.76 2.40
CA TYR A 300 -7.40 -24.13 2.46
C TYR A 300 -6.35 -24.44 1.39
N GLN A 301 -6.27 -23.63 0.34
CA GLN A 301 -5.29 -23.75 -0.76
C GLN A 301 -4.13 -22.77 -0.62
N THR A 302 -4.16 -21.90 0.39
CA THR A 302 -3.23 -20.77 0.56
C THR A 302 -2.56 -20.85 1.93
N MET A 303 -1.26 -20.64 1.96
CA MET A 303 -0.41 -20.96 3.10
C MET A 303 0.53 -19.78 3.39
N SER A 304 0.80 -19.54 4.68
CA SER A 304 1.94 -18.71 5.06
C SER A 304 3.20 -19.56 4.91
N VAL A 305 4.26 -18.98 4.35
CA VAL A 305 5.56 -19.63 4.21
C VAL A 305 6.64 -18.74 4.80
N SER A 306 7.58 -19.35 5.51
CA SER A 306 8.75 -18.69 6.07
C SER A 306 10.00 -19.50 5.74
N PHE A 307 11.03 -18.79 5.28
CA PHE A 307 12.33 -19.38 4.96
C PHE A 307 13.36 -18.81 5.91
N SER A 308 14.10 -19.68 6.59
CA SER A 308 15.18 -19.29 7.49
C SER A 308 16.54 -19.51 6.83
N TYR A 309 17.47 -18.59 7.08
CA TYR A 309 18.81 -18.64 6.52
C TYR A 309 19.83 -17.96 7.44
N PHE A 310 21.05 -18.48 7.44
CA PHE A 310 22.20 -17.79 8.01
C PHE A 310 22.61 -16.64 7.10
N ASP A 311 22.64 -15.44 7.67
CA ASP A 311 22.86 -14.22 6.92
C ASP A 311 24.31 -14.08 6.47
N ASP A 312 24.51 -13.86 5.16
CA ASP A 312 25.82 -13.65 4.55
C ASP A 312 26.20 -12.19 4.42
N PHE A 313 25.27 -11.28 4.77
CA PHE A 313 25.42 -9.82 4.70
C PHE A 313 25.85 -9.29 3.32
N ALA A 314 25.66 -10.08 2.26
CA ALA A 314 26.19 -9.74 0.94
C ALA A 314 25.60 -8.42 0.41
N SER A 315 24.29 -8.21 0.58
CA SER A 315 23.63 -6.99 0.15
C SER A 315 24.08 -5.76 0.95
N GLU A 316 24.17 -5.87 2.28
CA GLU A 316 24.64 -4.77 3.13
C GLU A 316 26.09 -4.39 2.82
N ILE A 317 26.95 -5.38 2.58
CA ILE A 317 28.36 -5.15 2.21
C ILE A 317 28.46 -4.46 0.85
N GLU A 318 27.71 -4.94 -0.17
CA GLU A 318 27.72 -4.33 -1.51
C GLU A 318 27.16 -2.90 -1.50
N GLU A 319 26.11 -2.63 -0.73
CA GLU A 319 25.59 -1.26 -0.53
C GLU A 319 26.65 -0.35 0.08
N LEU A 320 27.32 -0.80 1.14
CA LEU A 320 28.40 -0.03 1.78
C LEU A 320 29.57 0.21 0.82
N LYS A 321 29.98 -0.79 0.02
CA LYS A 321 31.01 -0.61 -1.00
C LYS A 321 30.62 0.43 -2.05
N SER A 322 29.37 0.39 -2.53
CA SER A 322 28.83 1.37 -3.47
C SER A 322 28.80 2.77 -2.86
N ASN A 323 28.37 2.91 -1.60
CA ASN A 323 28.38 4.18 -0.88
C ASN A 323 29.81 4.71 -0.70
N ILE A 324 30.78 3.84 -0.37
CA ILE A 324 32.20 4.21 -0.28
C ILE A 324 32.71 4.72 -1.64
N ALA A 325 32.39 4.04 -2.74
CA ALA A 325 32.82 4.46 -4.08
C ALA A 325 32.30 5.87 -4.42
N LYS A 326 31.01 6.11 -4.17
CA LYS A 326 30.39 7.43 -4.40
C LYS A 326 30.92 8.52 -3.47
N MET A 327 31.19 8.19 -2.21
CA MET A 327 31.80 9.14 -1.27
C MET A 327 33.24 9.49 -1.68
N LYS A 328 34.01 8.53 -2.21
CA LYS A 328 35.35 8.76 -2.77
C LYS A 328 35.28 9.64 -4.03
N GLU A 329 34.27 9.47 -4.87
CA GLU A 329 34.01 10.36 -6.01
C GLU A 329 33.75 11.80 -5.55
N TRP A 330 32.88 11.99 -4.55
CA TRP A 330 32.60 13.32 -3.98
C TRP A 330 33.83 13.95 -3.32
N GLN A 331 34.63 13.14 -2.62
CA GLN A 331 35.89 13.56 -2.03
C GLN A 331 36.89 14.02 -3.10
N ALA A 332 37.05 13.25 -4.17
CA ALA A 332 37.93 13.59 -5.30
C ALA A 332 37.49 14.87 -6.03
N ALA A 333 36.17 15.08 -6.15
CA ALA A 333 35.57 16.29 -6.70
C ALA A 333 35.53 17.48 -5.71
N GLN A 334 36.05 17.32 -4.48
CA GLN A 334 35.98 18.32 -3.40
C GLN A 334 34.55 18.84 -3.12
N ASN A 335 33.54 17.98 -3.27
CA ASN A 335 32.14 18.37 -3.17
C ASN A 335 31.66 18.44 -1.72
N ASN A 336 32.14 19.44 -0.98
CA ASN A 336 31.81 19.65 0.44
C ASN A 336 30.31 19.86 0.69
N GLN A 337 29.57 20.37 -0.30
CA GLN A 337 28.12 20.53 -0.21
C GLN A 337 27.42 19.18 -0.02
N ARG A 338 27.79 18.15 -0.81
CA ARG A 338 27.19 16.82 -0.69
C ARG A 338 27.48 16.15 0.66
N LEU A 339 28.67 16.37 1.21
CA LEU A 339 29.00 15.92 2.56
C LEU A 339 28.15 16.64 3.62
N ALA A 340 27.97 17.96 3.49
CA ALA A 340 27.12 18.73 4.41
C ALA A 340 25.66 18.26 4.36
N GLU A 341 25.12 18.02 3.16
CA GLU A 341 23.78 17.44 2.96
C GLU A 341 23.63 16.07 3.65
N TYR A 342 24.64 15.20 3.52
CA TYR A 342 24.67 13.90 4.22
C TYR A 342 24.68 14.05 5.75
N ILE A 343 25.53 14.94 6.28
CA ILE A 343 25.64 15.21 7.72
C ILE A 343 24.32 15.74 8.28
N GLU A 344 23.67 16.65 7.56
CA GLU A 344 22.39 17.22 8.00
C GLU A 344 21.27 16.17 7.94
N ALA A 345 21.26 15.31 6.91
CA ALA A 345 20.33 14.19 6.85
C ALA A 345 20.48 13.25 8.06
N LEU A 346 21.71 12.92 8.47
CA LEU A 346 21.97 12.13 9.69
C LEU A 346 21.50 12.85 10.95
N ALA A 347 21.77 14.15 11.07
CA ALA A 347 21.35 14.94 12.21
C ALA A 347 19.82 14.99 12.35
N ASN A 348 19.09 15.08 11.23
CA ASN A 348 17.63 15.07 11.21
C ASN A 348 17.05 13.76 11.75
N VAL A 349 17.64 12.61 11.41
CA VAL A 349 17.19 11.31 11.96
C VAL A 349 17.28 11.27 13.49
N GLU A 350 18.35 11.81 14.06
CA GLU A 350 18.48 11.90 15.51
C GLU A 350 17.49 12.91 16.12
N ARG A 351 17.19 14.00 15.43
CA ARG A 351 16.15 14.97 15.88
C ARG A 351 14.75 14.36 15.89
N GLU A 352 14.42 13.46 14.97
CA GLU A 352 13.14 12.73 15.01
C GLU A 352 12.98 11.90 16.28
N LYS A 353 14.07 11.30 16.80
CA LYS A 353 14.02 10.60 18.10
C LYS A 353 13.73 11.55 19.26
N ILE A 354 14.23 12.79 19.20
CA ILE A 354 13.91 13.82 20.19
C ILE A 354 12.42 14.13 20.16
N LEU A 355 11.81 14.25 18.97
CA LEU A 355 10.37 14.47 18.83
C LEU A 355 9.55 13.31 19.42
N ASP A 356 9.94 12.06 19.16
CA ASP A 356 9.30 10.87 19.75
C ASP A 356 9.43 10.84 21.28
N LEU A 357 10.62 11.12 21.82
CA LEU A 357 10.83 11.23 23.27
C LEU A 357 9.99 12.35 23.90
N GLN A 358 9.88 13.50 23.23
CA GLN A 358 9.02 14.61 23.68
C GLN A 358 7.54 14.22 23.69
N PHE A 359 7.10 13.49 22.66
CA PHE A 359 5.74 12.97 22.58
C PHE A 359 5.44 11.96 23.69
N GLN A 360 6.35 11.00 23.91
CA GLN A 360 6.23 10.01 24.99
C GLN A 360 6.24 10.65 26.38
N LEU A 361 7.10 11.64 26.60
CA LEU A 361 7.14 12.41 27.84
C LEU A 361 5.77 13.06 28.10
N LYS A 362 5.20 13.73 27.09
CA LYS A 362 3.87 14.35 27.20
C LYS A 362 2.79 13.32 27.58
N GLN A 363 2.76 12.18 26.89
CA GLN A 363 1.81 11.11 27.18
C GLN A 363 1.93 10.56 28.62
N GLN A 364 3.16 10.40 29.13
CA GLN A 364 3.38 9.90 30.50
C GLN A 364 3.01 10.93 31.57
N LEU A 365 3.22 12.22 31.32
CA LEU A 365 2.86 13.28 32.26
C LEU A 365 1.35 13.54 32.32
N GLU A 366 0.65 13.31 31.21
CA GLU A 366 -0.80 13.46 31.07
C GLU A 366 -1.59 12.20 31.48
N ASP A 367 -0.93 11.06 31.71
CA ASP A 367 -1.59 9.84 32.21
C ASP A 367 -2.14 10.06 33.63
N PRO A 368 -3.46 9.92 33.86
CA PRO A 368 -4.10 10.11 35.16
C PRO A 368 -3.56 9.19 36.28
N ARG A 369 -2.87 8.11 35.93
CA ARG A 369 -2.30 7.13 36.87
C ARG A 369 -0.87 7.49 37.30
N THR A 370 -0.22 8.47 36.67
CA THR A 370 1.13 8.89 37.02
C THR A 370 1.10 9.73 38.30
N ALA A 371 1.71 9.22 39.37
CA ALA A 371 1.80 9.94 40.64
C ALA A 371 2.64 11.22 40.49
N GLU A 372 2.21 12.30 41.15
CA GLU A 372 2.90 13.61 41.08
C GLU A 372 4.38 13.53 41.49
N ILE A 373 4.72 12.67 42.45
CA ILE A 373 6.10 12.45 42.91
C ILE A 373 7.01 11.84 41.83
N ASP A 374 6.44 11.13 40.86
CA ASP A 374 7.19 10.44 39.80
C ASP A 374 7.40 11.34 38.57
N LYS A 375 6.58 12.38 38.39
CA LYS A 375 6.62 13.28 37.23
C LYS A 375 7.99 13.97 37.06
N GLU A 376 8.59 14.41 38.16
CA GLU A 376 9.92 15.04 38.14
C GLU A 376 11.02 14.04 37.75
N GLY A 377 10.93 12.80 38.23
CA GLY A 377 11.86 11.73 37.86
C GLY A 377 11.73 11.31 36.40
N ILE A 378 10.49 11.23 35.90
CA ILE A 378 10.19 10.98 34.48
C ILE A 378 10.77 12.09 33.62
N LYS A 379 10.51 13.36 33.95
CA LYS A 379 11.02 14.52 33.21
C LYS A 379 12.55 14.52 33.12
N LYS A 380 13.25 14.34 34.26
CA LYS A 380 14.72 14.28 34.29
C LYS A 380 15.30 13.18 33.42
N ARG A 381 14.66 12.00 33.37
CA ARG A 381 15.10 10.88 32.53
C ARG A 381 15.01 11.25 31.04
N PHE A 382 13.85 11.73 30.59
CA PHE A 382 13.67 12.13 29.19
C PHE A 382 14.56 13.31 28.80
N GLU A 383 14.76 14.30 29.69
CA GLU A 383 15.68 15.41 29.45
C GLU A 383 17.14 14.92 29.33
N ALA A 384 17.56 13.95 30.13
CA ALA A 384 18.88 13.34 30.02
C ALA A 384 19.06 12.59 28.69
N ASP A 385 18.04 11.83 28.26
CA ASP A 385 18.06 11.12 26.97
C ASP A 385 18.12 12.10 25.79
N ILE A 386 17.32 13.18 25.82
CA ILE A 386 17.35 14.24 24.80
C ILE A 386 18.71 14.97 24.79
N ALA A 387 19.27 15.28 25.96
CA ALA A 387 20.58 15.91 26.07
C ALA A 387 21.69 15.01 25.50
N GLN A 388 21.60 13.69 25.72
CA GLN A 388 22.52 12.72 25.15
C GLN A 388 22.45 12.72 23.62
N ILE A 389 21.24 12.69 23.03
CA ILE A 389 21.05 12.74 21.57
C ILE A 389 21.60 14.04 20.99
N ASN A 390 21.31 15.19 21.61
CA ASN A 390 21.84 16.48 21.18
C ASN A 390 23.37 16.53 21.24
N ASN A 391 23.97 15.94 22.28
CA ASN A 391 25.43 15.83 22.37
C ASN A 391 26.00 14.97 21.23
N THR A 392 25.37 13.84 20.90
CA THR A 392 25.77 13.01 19.76
C THR A 392 25.68 13.76 18.43
N ILE A 393 24.60 14.51 18.19
CA ILE A 393 24.47 15.35 16.98
C ILE A 393 25.64 16.33 16.86
N ASN A 394 25.95 17.05 17.94
CA ASN A 394 26.93 18.13 17.89
C ASN A 394 28.38 17.64 17.90
N THR A 395 28.68 16.55 18.61
CA THR A 395 30.07 16.08 18.79
C THR A 395 30.47 14.96 17.83
N GLU A 396 29.53 14.10 17.43
CA GLU A 396 29.81 12.95 16.57
C GLU A 396 29.37 13.20 15.11
N ILE A 397 28.13 13.64 14.88
CA ILE A 397 27.57 13.78 13.51
C ILE A 397 28.10 15.02 12.80
N LYS A 398 27.97 16.21 13.41
CA LYS A 398 28.39 17.48 12.78
C LYS A 398 29.90 17.59 12.54
N THR A 399 30.70 16.71 13.13
CA THR A 399 32.17 16.70 13.00
C THR A 399 32.70 15.64 12.02
N LEU A 400 31.80 14.99 11.26
CA LEU A 400 32.15 14.01 10.25
C LEU A 400 32.92 14.65 9.09
N THR A 401 33.92 13.94 8.59
CA THR A 401 34.65 14.24 7.36
C THR A 401 34.45 13.10 6.36
N PHE A 402 34.80 13.30 5.09
CA PHE A 402 34.80 12.23 4.09
C PHE A 402 35.51 10.96 4.61
N GLU A 403 36.69 11.12 5.20
CA GLU A 403 37.50 10.01 5.72
C GLU A 403 36.80 9.30 6.87
N LYS A 404 36.22 10.05 7.83
CA LYS A 404 35.51 9.44 8.96
C LYS A 404 34.28 8.64 8.51
N VAL A 405 33.55 9.13 7.50
CA VAL A 405 32.39 8.41 6.96
C VAL A 405 32.83 7.13 6.25
N ILE A 406 33.84 7.22 5.38
CA ILE A 406 34.39 6.05 4.67
C ILE A 406 34.91 5.01 5.68
N GLN A 407 35.71 5.41 6.67
CA GLN A 407 36.23 4.50 7.70
C GLN A 407 35.11 3.84 8.53
N SER A 408 34.02 4.56 8.82
CA SER A 408 32.86 4.00 9.50
C SER A 408 32.20 2.88 8.69
N TRP A 409 32.04 3.08 7.38
CA TRP A 409 31.49 2.07 6.48
C TRP A 409 32.43 0.89 6.25
N GLU A 410 33.74 1.12 6.09
CA GLU A 410 34.75 0.06 5.97
C GLU A 410 34.76 -0.82 7.23
N LYS A 411 34.64 -0.20 8.42
CA LYS A 411 34.52 -0.94 9.68
C LYS A 411 33.23 -1.76 9.76
N GLN A 412 32.10 -1.22 9.30
CA GLN A 412 30.85 -1.98 9.27
C GLN A 412 30.92 -3.18 8.32
N ILE A 413 31.59 -3.04 7.17
CA ILE A 413 31.88 -4.18 6.29
C ILE A 413 32.67 -5.25 7.06
N GLN A 414 33.72 -4.87 7.81
CA GLN A 414 34.48 -5.82 8.62
C GLN A 414 33.64 -6.48 9.73
N ASP A 415 32.76 -5.73 10.38
CA ASP A 415 31.83 -6.25 11.39
C ASP A 415 30.83 -7.25 10.76
N TYR A 416 30.38 -7.02 9.52
CA TYR A 416 29.56 -7.96 8.76
C TYR A 416 30.32 -9.22 8.34
N GLU A 417 31.54 -9.10 7.83
CA GLU A 417 32.39 -10.25 7.49
C GLU A 417 32.72 -11.12 8.73
N THR A 418 32.90 -10.48 9.88
CA THR A 418 33.08 -11.19 11.17
C THR A 418 31.79 -11.91 11.60
N GLN A 419 30.63 -11.28 11.44
CA GLN A 419 29.34 -11.93 11.74
C GLN A 419 29.05 -13.10 10.80
N LYS A 420 29.32 -12.93 9.50
CA LYS A 420 29.22 -13.97 8.47
C LYS A 420 30.05 -15.19 8.83
N SER A 421 31.34 -15.00 9.12
CA SER A 421 32.25 -16.11 9.46
C SER A 421 31.85 -16.82 10.76
N SER A 422 31.17 -16.13 11.68
CA SER A 422 30.65 -16.76 12.91
C SER A 422 29.39 -17.60 12.71
N GLY A 423 28.64 -17.42 11.59
CA GLY A 423 27.40 -18.14 11.30
C GLY A 423 26.25 -17.91 12.30
N LYS A 424 26.33 -16.88 13.16
CA LYS A 424 25.41 -16.74 14.31
C LYS A 424 24.08 -16.03 14.01
N LYS A 425 23.96 -15.31 12.89
CA LYS A 425 22.78 -14.50 12.61
C LYS A 425 21.81 -15.27 11.70
N LEU A 426 20.85 -15.94 12.32
CA LEU A 426 19.70 -16.49 11.61
C LEU A 426 18.72 -15.36 11.29
N ARG A 427 18.34 -15.23 10.02
CA ARG A 427 17.20 -14.43 9.58
C ARG A 427 16.10 -15.35 9.08
N ALA A 428 14.87 -14.85 9.14
CA ALA A 428 13.74 -15.45 8.48
C ALA A 428 13.06 -14.40 7.61
N SER A 429 12.53 -14.82 6.47
CA SER A 429 11.65 -13.98 5.66
C SER A 429 10.43 -14.77 5.27
N SER A 430 9.27 -14.15 5.41
CA SER A 430 7.96 -14.76 5.23
C SER A 430 7.18 -14.12 4.09
N GLY A 431 6.28 -14.91 3.51
CA GLY A 431 5.36 -14.49 2.47
C GLY A 431 4.16 -15.43 2.43
N THR A 432 3.36 -15.28 1.39
CA THR A 432 2.23 -16.15 1.08
C THR A 432 2.58 -17.02 -0.13
N MET A 433 2.14 -18.27 -0.12
CA MET A 433 2.15 -19.14 -1.30
C MET A 433 0.85 -19.93 -1.38
N TRP A 434 0.59 -20.55 -2.52
CA TRP A 434 -0.64 -21.30 -2.75
C TRP A 434 -0.40 -22.49 -3.67
N ILE A 435 -1.24 -23.52 -3.53
CA ILE A 435 -1.18 -24.75 -4.31
C ILE A 435 -1.47 -24.42 -5.79
N MET A 436 -0.51 -24.68 -6.67
CA MET A 436 -0.63 -24.44 -8.10
C MET A 436 -0.77 -25.73 -8.90
N ASP A 437 0.09 -26.70 -8.64
CA ASP A 437 0.20 -27.94 -9.41
C ASP A 437 0.82 -29.05 -8.56
N TYR A 438 0.75 -30.30 -9.02
CA TYR A 438 1.43 -31.44 -8.42
C TYR A 438 1.76 -32.51 -9.47
N GLU A 439 2.81 -33.29 -9.22
CA GLU A 439 3.17 -34.42 -10.07
C GLU A 439 2.10 -35.51 -10.01
N ILE A 440 1.65 -36.03 -11.16
CA ILE A 440 0.73 -37.17 -11.18
C ILE A 440 1.54 -38.45 -10.88
N SER A 441 1.25 -39.10 -9.76
CA SER A 441 1.97 -40.33 -9.39
C SER A 441 1.68 -41.48 -10.36
N LYS A 442 2.72 -42.26 -10.68
CA LYS A 442 2.63 -43.43 -11.56
C LYS A 442 2.00 -44.65 -10.89
N ASP A 443 2.03 -44.72 -9.56
CA ASP A 443 1.59 -45.87 -8.77
C ASP A 443 0.24 -45.65 -8.06
N GLY A 444 -0.43 -44.53 -8.33
CA GLY A 444 -1.72 -44.17 -7.71
C GLY A 444 -1.63 -43.70 -6.26
N LYS A 445 -0.43 -43.54 -5.69
CA LYS A 445 -0.24 -42.93 -4.36
C LYS A 445 -0.51 -41.43 -4.35
N TYR A 446 -0.67 -40.88 -3.16
CA TYR A 446 -0.78 -39.43 -3.00
C TYR A 446 0.52 -38.75 -3.46
N PRO A 447 0.44 -37.64 -4.22
CA PRO A 447 1.63 -37.00 -4.74
C PRO A 447 2.49 -36.40 -3.62
N THR A 448 3.80 -36.61 -3.70
CA THR A 448 4.78 -36.04 -2.76
C THR A 448 5.53 -34.84 -3.33
N LYS A 449 5.37 -34.56 -4.63
CA LYS A 449 6.00 -33.42 -5.30
C LYS A 449 4.95 -32.39 -5.68
N TRP A 450 5.06 -31.21 -5.10
CA TRP A 450 4.10 -30.14 -5.20
C TRP A 450 4.73 -28.86 -5.69
N TYR A 451 3.94 -28.08 -6.43
CA TYR A 451 4.35 -26.80 -7.00
C TYR A 451 3.47 -25.69 -6.43
N PHE A 452 4.10 -24.71 -5.81
CA PHE A 452 3.45 -23.58 -5.16
C PHE A 452 3.78 -22.28 -5.88
N GLY A 453 2.74 -21.49 -6.20
CA GLY A 453 2.92 -20.14 -6.74
C GLY A 453 3.17 -19.12 -5.64
N THR A 454 4.09 -18.18 -5.89
CA THR A 454 4.38 -17.03 -5.00
C THR A 454 5.08 -15.91 -5.79
N ASN A 455 5.56 -14.85 -5.13
CA ASN A 455 6.38 -13.82 -5.78
C ASN A 455 7.85 -14.24 -5.92
N SER A 456 8.53 -13.69 -6.92
CA SER A 456 9.98 -13.85 -7.11
C SER A 456 10.77 -13.38 -5.88
N HIS A 457 10.37 -12.24 -5.30
CA HIS A 457 11.07 -11.69 -4.13
C HIS A 457 10.88 -12.49 -2.84
N VAL A 458 9.84 -13.33 -2.76
CA VAL A 458 9.63 -14.32 -1.69
C VAL A 458 10.49 -15.54 -1.98
N ALA A 459 10.45 -16.05 -3.21
CA ALA A 459 11.19 -17.26 -3.60
C ALA A 459 12.72 -17.07 -3.54
N ARG A 460 13.28 -15.91 -3.87
CA ARG A 460 14.76 -15.72 -3.94
C ARG A 460 15.54 -16.09 -2.67
N ILE A 461 14.89 -16.24 -1.52
CA ILE A 461 15.54 -16.52 -0.23
C ILE A 461 16.31 -17.85 -0.24
N PHE A 462 15.82 -18.90 -0.89
CA PHE A 462 16.50 -20.21 -0.87
C PHE A 462 17.77 -20.26 -1.74
N HIS A 463 18.02 -19.24 -2.58
CA HIS A 463 19.31 -19.06 -3.28
C HIS A 463 20.35 -18.34 -2.42
N ARG A 464 20.07 -18.09 -1.14
CA ARG A 464 21.10 -17.68 -0.18
C ARG A 464 21.91 -18.89 0.25
N GLN A 465 23.24 -18.76 0.28
CA GLN A 465 24.13 -19.84 0.70
C GLN A 465 23.77 -20.39 2.09
N GLY A 466 23.26 -19.53 2.99
CA GLY A 466 22.86 -19.91 4.34
C GLY A 466 21.45 -20.48 4.50
N PHE A 467 20.68 -20.74 3.43
CA PHE A 467 19.32 -21.30 3.55
C PHE A 467 19.31 -22.57 4.40
N ASN A 468 18.46 -22.65 5.42
CA ASN A 468 18.54 -23.71 6.44
C ASN A 468 17.17 -24.15 7.00
N GLY A 469 16.07 -23.54 6.59
CA GLY A 469 14.78 -24.00 7.09
C GLY A 469 13.58 -23.47 6.32
N LEU A 470 12.53 -24.26 6.39
CA LEU A 470 11.23 -24.04 5.77
C LEU A 470 10.16 -24.22 6.85
N SER A 471 9.35 -23.20 7.06
CA SER A 471 8.14 -23.30 7.87
C SER A 471 6.93 -22.99 7.01
N ILE A 472 5.89 -23.81 7.12
CA ILE A 472 4.65 -23.69 6.37
C ILE A 472 3.50 -23.69 7.38
N THR A 473 2.72 -22.62 7.40
CA THR A 473 1.48 -22.54 8.21
C THR A 473 0.26 -22.67 7.33
N VAL A 474 -0.62 -23.60 7.69
CA VAL A 474 -1.78 -24.02 6.90
C VAL A 474 -3.04 -23.93 7.76
N LEU A 475 -4.13 -23.39 7.18
CA LEU A 475 -5.47 -23.55 7.75
C LEU A 475 -5.97 -24.96 7.43
N GLN A 476 -6.23 -25.78 8.45
CA GLN A 476 -6.71 -27.14 8.24
C GLN A 476 -8.17 -27.16 7.80
N SER A 477 -8.46 -28.01 6.82
CA SER A 477 -9.82 -28.28 6.32
C SER A 477 -10.58 -29.28 7.17
N THR A 478 -9.89 -29.98 8.09
CA THR A 478 -10.49 -30.99 8.98
C THR A 478 -9.92 -30.85 10.40
N PRO A 479 -10.78 -30.53 11.41
CA PRO A 479 -12.17 -30.12 11.26
C PRO A 479 -12.28 -28.80 10.48
N GLY A 480 -13.33 -28.66 9.68
CA GLY A 480 -13.57 -27.46 8.88
C GLY A 480 -13.85 -26.23 9.75
N VAL A 481 -13.59 -25.05 9.18
CA VAL A 481 -13.81 -23.75 9.82
C VAL A 481 -15.21 -23.26 9.44
N GLY A 482 -16.01 -22.87 10.44
CA GLY A 482 -17.33 -22.30 10.21
C GLY A 482 -17.24 -20.93 9.52
N LEU A 483 -18.20 -20.60 8.66
CA LEU A 483 -18.29 -19.27 8.06
C LEU A 483 -18.51 -18.20 9.14
N ASN A 484 -17.96 -17.01 8.93
CA ASN A 484 -17.99 -15.90 9.89
C ASN A 484 -17.39 -16.24 11.27
N THR A 485 -16.57 -17.30 11.36
CA THR A 485 -15.78 -17.56 12.56
C THR A 485 -14.64 -16.56 12.63
N LYS A 486 -14.54 -15.83 13.75
CA LYS A 486 -13.42 -14.94 14.04
C LYS A 486 -12.21 -15.79 14.43
N LEU A 487 -11.30 -15.97 13.49
CA LEU A 487 -10.03 -16.65 13.72
C LEU A 487 -9.14 -15.80 14.64
N LYS A 488 -8.22 -16.46 15.31
CA LYS A 488 -7.08 -15.84 15.98
C LYS A 488 -5.91 -15.70 15.01
N ILE A 489 -4.87 -14.96 15.43
CA ILE A 489 -3.61 -14.93 14.68
C ILE A 489 -3.01 -16.33 14.57
N THR A 490 -2.20 -16.59 13.54
CA THR A 490 -1.80 -17.96 13.12
C THR A 490 -1.23 -18.83 14.24
N GLY A 491 -0.53 -18.26 15.21
CA GLY A 491 0.03 -19.00 16.34
C GLY A 491 -0.95 -19.40 17.43
N PHE A 492 -2.13 -18.78 17.50
CA PHE A 492 -3.08 -18.86 18.62
C PHE A 492 -4.43 -19.48 18.24
N ASP A 493 -4.63 -19.80 16.96
CA ASP A 493 -5.84 -20.46 16.50
C ASP A 493 -5.63 -21.98 16.40
N PRO A 494 -6.55 -22.81 16.92
CA PRO A 494 -6.45 -24.27 16.82
C PRO A 494 -6.64 -24.80 15.39
N HIS A 495 -7.10 -23.99 14.42
CA HIS A 495 -7.23 -24.43 13.03
C HIS A 495 -5.94 -24.24 12.22
N PHE A 496 -4.95 -23.51 12.73
CA PHE A 496 -3.67 -23.30 12.05
C PHE A 496 -2.60 -24.27 12.55
N TYR A 497 -1.92 -24.94 11.61
CA TYR A 497 -0.80 -25.83 11.89
C TYR A 497 0.45 -25.33 11.18
N THR A 498 1.55 -25.23 11.92
CA THR A 498 2.85 -24.82 11.39
C THR A 498 3.80 -26.01 11.36
N TYR A 499 4.13 -26.47 10.16
CA TYR A 499 5.10 -27.52 9.88
C TYR A 499 6.46 -26.88 9.63
N SER A 500 7.45 -27.20 10.45
CA SER A 500 8.80 -26.63 10.31
C SER A 500 9.83 -27.72 10.06
N PHE A 501 10.70 -27.48 9.09
CA PHE A 501 11.81 -28.34 8.70
C PHE A 501 13.09 -27.50 8.76
N ASN A 502 14.12 -28.01 9.44
CA ASN A 502 15.39 -27.32 9.61
C ASN A 502 16.59 -28.18 9.16
N GLY A 503 17.74 -27.56 8.94
CA GLY A 503 18.98 -28.23 8.59
C GLY A 503 19.29 -28.22 7.10
N ASP A 504 20.53 -28.56 6.76
CA ASP A 504 21.07 -28.44 5.40
C ASP A 504 20.30 -29.27 4.35
N LYS A 505 19.70 -30.40 4.76
CA LYS A 505 18.91 -31.26 3.87
C LYS A 505 17.62 -30.62 3.35
N VAL A 506 17.13 -29.55 3.98
CA VAL A 506 15.96 -28.80 3.48
C VAL A 506 16.23 -28.27 2.07
N LYS A 507 17.49 -27.95 1.74
CA LYS A 507 17.89 -27.50 0.39
C LYS A 507 17.64 -28.55 -0.69
N GLU A 508 17.65 -29.83 -0.34
CA GLU A 508 17.41 -30.93 -1.29
C GLU A 508 15.91 -31.10 -1.59
N ALA A 509 15.04 -30.62 -0.71
CA ALA A 509 13.60 -30.76 -0.81
C ALA A 509 12.91 -29.58 -1.50
N VAL A 510 13.56 -28.42 -1.60
CA VAL A 510 12.97 -27.17 -2.09
C VAL A 510 13.73 -26.69 -3.31
N THR A 511 13.04 -26.34 -4.40
CA THR A 511 13.66 -25.81 -5.63
C THR A 511 12.83 -24.68 -6.23
N ARG A 512 13.45 -23.61 -6.74
CA ARG A 512 12.79 -22.69 -7.69
C ARG A 512 12.67 -23.39 -9.04
N ILE A 513 11.48 -23.82 -9.40
CA ILE A 513 11.31 -24.43 -10.72
C ILE A 513 11.22 -23.35 -11.80
N TYR A 514 10.57 -22.22 -11.50
CA TYR A 514 10.39 -21.12 -12.44
C TYR A 514 10.46 -19.78 -11.72
N ASP A 515 11.06 -18.79 -12.38
CA ASP A 515 11.10 -17.38 -11.98
C ASP A 515 10.84 -16.54 -13.23
N ALA A 516 9.88 -15.62 -13.19
CA ALA A 516 9.47 -14.81 -14.33
C ALA A 516 10.43 -13.61 -14.54
N THR A 517 11.72 -13.88 -14.55
CA THR A 517 12.83 -12.94 -14.77
C THR A 517 13.49 -13.25 -16.11
N ASP A 518 13.85 -12.22 -16.88
CA ASP A 518 14.44 -12.37 -18.22
C ASP A 518 13.66 -13.43 -19.03
N TYR A 519 12.35 -13.20 -19.18
CA TYR A 519 11.42 -14.18 -19.75
C TYR A 519 11.06 -13.86 -21.21
N LEU A 520 11.54 -12.73 -21.74
CA LEU A 520 11.34 -12.27 -23.10
C LEU A 520 12.63 -12.28 -23.92
N ASN A 521 12.49 -12.21 -25.23
CA ASN A 521 13.58 -12.00 -26.19
C ASN A 521 13.86 -10.50 -26.43
N THR A 522 12.92 -9.64 -26.04
CA THR A 522 13.08 -8.18 -26.00
C THR A 522 13.51 -7.76 -24.61
N SER A 523 14.11 -6.57 -24.49
CA SER A 523 14.61 -6.08 -23.21
C SER A 523 14.26 -4.60 -23.02
N PRO A 524 13.79 -4.16 -21.84
CA PRO A 524 13.42 -2.78 -21.59
C PRO A 524 14.56 -1.78 -21.86
N LYS A 525 15.82 -2.21 -21.65
CA LYS A 525 17.01 -1.37 -21.87
C LYS A 525 17.17 -0.88 -23.31
N GLN A 526 16.60 -1.60 -24.28
CA GLN A 526 16.66 -1.25 -25.70
C GLN A 526 15.93 0.07 -26.00
N TYR A 527 14.89 0.37 -25.21
CA TYR A 527 14.01 1.52 -25.42
C TYR A 527 14.46 2.76 -24.65
N LEU A 528 15.42 2.63 -23.73
CA LEU A 528 15.85 3.73 -22.87
C LEU A 528 16.60 4.83 -23.63
N ASP A 529 16.58 6.02 -23.06
CA ASP A 529 17.45 7.13 -23.47
C ASP A 529 18.94 6.81 -23.27
N GLU A 530 19.85 7.67 -23.74
CA GLU A 530 21.29 7.37 -23.69
C GLU A 530 21.84 7.21 -22.26
N LYS A 531 21.24 7.93 -21.29
CA LYS A 531 21.61 7.82 -19.88
C LYS A 531 21.14 6.47 -19.33
N GLY A 532 19.88 6.13 -19.55
CA GLY A 532 19.29 4.88 -19.10
C GLY A 532 19.98 3.64 -19.70
N LYS A 533 20.36 3.69 -20.98
CA LYS A 533 21.15 2.62 -21.63
C LYS A 533 22.48 2.34 -20.93
N LYS A 534 23.13 3.39 -20.40
CA LYS A 534 24.39 3.25 -19.63
C LYS A 534 24.12 2.80 -18.20
N GLU A 535 23.13 3.40 -17.53
CA GLU A 535 22.81 3.13 -16.14
C GLU A 535 22.25 1.71 -15.93
N TYR A 536 21.51 1.19 -16.91
CA TYR A 536 20.76 -0.06 -16.83
C TYR A 536 21.16 -1.09 -17.90
N ALA A 537 22.43 -1.07 -18.34
CA ALA A 537 22.95 -1.97 -19.38
C ALA A 537 22.78 -3.48 -19.06
N ASP A 538 22.85 -3.81 -17.76
CA ASP A 538 22.77 -5.17 -17.23
C ASP A 538 21.42 -5.46 -16.54
N VAL A 539 20.37 -4.73 -16.89
CA VAL A 539 19.03 -4.88 -16.30
C VAL A 539 18.08 -5.47 -17.32
N GLU A 540 17.40 -6.55 -16.94
CA GLU A 540 16.36 -7.19 -17.76
C GLU A 540 14.96 -6.99 -17.16
N GLU A 541 13.93 -7.47 -17.84
CA GLU A 541 12.56 -7.44 -17.34
C GLU A 541 12.26 -8.54 -16.32
N MET A 542 11.31 -8.28 -15.45
CA MET A 542 10.66 -9.29 -14.62
C MET A 542 9.16 -9.04 -14.50
N ILE A 543 8.45 -10.12 -14.20
CA ILE A 543 7.17 -10.09 -13.51
C ILE A 543 7.41 -10.75 -12.15
N ASP A 544 6.90 -10.17 -11.06
CA ASP A 544 7.17 -10.65 -9.71
C ASP A 544 6.39 -11.94 -9.39
N PHE A 545 6.76 -13.03 -10.03
CA PHE A 545 6.15 -14.34 -9.90
C PHE A 545 7.22 -15.43 -9.98
N ALA A 546 7.09 -16.43 -9.11
CA ALA A 546 7.92 -17.62 -9.12
C ALA A 546 7.09 -18.84 -8.70
N VAL A 547 7.60 -20.01 -9.08
CA VAL A 547 7.06 -21.30 -8.68
C VAL A 547 8.11 -22.04 -7.88
N ILE A 548 7.70 -22.53 -6.71
CA ILE A 548 8.53 -23.32 -5.80
C ILE A 548 8.05 -24.76 -5.86
N GLU A 549 8.97 -25.67 -6.13
CA GLU A 549 8.78 -27.11 -5.96
C GLU A 549 9.15 -27.50 -4.52
N VAL A 550 8.29 -28.27 -3.87
CA VAL A 550 8.58 -28.97 -2.62
C VAL A 550 8.39 -30.47 -2.85
N ASP A 551 9.47 -31.24 -2.70
CA ASP A 551 9.47 -32.70 -2.75
C ASP A 551 9.48 -33.26 -1.31
N PHE A 552 8.28 -33.52 -0.79
CA PHE A 552 8.09 -34.02 0.57
C PHE A 552 8.72 -35.40 0.80
N SER A 553 8.97 -36.18 -0.26
CA SER A 553 9.65 -37.48 -0.13
C SER A 553 11.10 -37.33 0.37
N LYS A 554 11.72 -36.17 0.13
CA LYS A 554 13.08 -35.86 0.63
C LYS A 554 13.12 -35.69 2.13
N PHE A 555 12.01 -35.34 2.76
CA PHE A 555 11.91 -35.21 4.21
C PHE A 555 11.92 -36.55 4.95
N ASN A 556 11.71 -37.68 4.26
CA ASN A 556 11.92 -39.01 4.84
C ASN A 556 13.36 -39.22 5.36
N SER A 557 14.32 -38.44 4.83
CA SER A 557 15.74 -38.52 5.18
C SER A 557 16.19 -37.47 6.20
N ILE A 558 15.29 -36.57 6.62
CA ILE A 558 15.57 -35.55 7.64
C ILE A 558 15.58 -36.21 9.02
N ASP A 559 16.57 -35.85 9.84
CA ASP A 559 16.60 -36.25 11.25
C ASP A 559 15.33 -35.74 11.93
N LYS A 560 14.60 -36.61 12.63
CA LYS A 560 13.34 -36.26 13.30
C LYS A 560 13.50 -35.05 14.21
N ASN A 561 14.67 -34.86 14.84
CA ASN A 561 14.99 -33.69 15.66
C ASN A 561 15.03 -32.35 14.90
N LYS A 562 14.82 -32.36 13.59
CA LYS A 562 14.80 -31.20 12.71
C LYS A 562 13.41 -30.93 12.10
N PHE A 563 12.45 -31.79 12.36
CA PHE A 563 11.04 -31.53 12.13
C PHE A 563 10.44 -30.94 13.41
N SER A 564 9.43 -30.08 13.29
CA SER A 564 8.55 -29.74 14.40
C SER A 564 7.16 -29.35 13.89
N LEU A 565 6.15 -29.59 14.72
CA LEU A 565 4.77 -29.25 14.42
C LEU A 565 4.16 -28.46 15.58
N GLN A 566 3.64 -27.27 15.27
CA GLN A 566 2.98 -26.41 16.26
C GLN A 566 1.54 -26.09 15.86
N ASN A 567 0.67 -26.03 16.86
CA ASN A 567 -0.74 -25.64 16.74
C ASN A 567 -1.18 -24.97 18.05
N ASP A 568 -1.79 -23.79 17.99
CA ASP A 568 -2.23 -23.04 19.20
C ASP A 568 -1.13 -22.98 20.29
N ARG A 569 0.10 -22.65 19.86
CA ARG A 569 1.34 -22.64 20.67
C ARG A 569 1.68 -23.93 21.41
N LYS A 570 1.02 -25.04 21.07
CA LYS A 570 1.29 -26.38 21.61
C LYS A 570 2.14 -27.14 20.61
N ASP A 571 3.07 -27.91 21.15
CA ASP A 571 3.79 -28.91 20.38
C ASP A 571 2.83 -30.06 20.05
N LYS A 572 2.80 -30.45 18.78
CA LYS A 572 1.97 -31.52 18.22
C LYS A 572 2.79 -32.57 17.49
N GLU A 573 4.12 -32.50 17.57
CA GLU A 573 5.03 -33.37 16.84
C GLU A 573 4.79 -34.84 17.18
N ASP A 574 4.85 -35.20 18.47
CA ASP A 574 4.65 -36.58 18.92
C ASP A 574 3.26 -37.13 18.56
N GLU A 575 2.22 -36.32 18.69
CA GLU A 575 0.85 -36.69 18.32
C GLU A 575 0.76 -37.04 16.83
N PHE A 576 1.33 -36.18 15.98
CA PHE A 576 1.36 -36.39 14.54
C PHE A 576 2.19 -37.62 14.17
N LEU A 577 3.44 -37.73 14.66
CA LEU A 577 4.33 -38.86 14.37
C LEU A 577 3.72 -40.21 14.78
N ASN A 578 3.02 -40.26 15.92
CA ASN A 578 2.31 -41.46 16.35
C ASN A 578 1.12 -41.79 15.43
N SER A 579 0.39 -40.78 14.95
CA SER A 579 -0.76 -40.97 14.05
C SER A 579 -0.40 -41.53 12.67
N ILE A 580 0.87 -41.38 12.26
CA ILE A 580 1.40 -41.86 10.98
C ILE A 580 2.37 -43.04 11.12
N ASN A 581 2.42 -43.67 12.30
CA ASN A 581 3.32 -44.79 12.55
C ASN A 581 3.10 -45.92 11.50
N GLY A 582 4.20 -46.35 10.86
CA GLY A 582 4.17 -47.36 9.80
C GLY A 582 3.76 -46.86 8.41
N LYS A 583 3.51 -45.55 8.23
CA LYS A 583 3.22 -44.92 6.94
C LYS A 583 4.43 -44.17 6.37
N ASP A 584 4.38 -43.82 5.09
CA ASP A 584 5.39 -42.95 4.47
C ASP A 584 5.25 -41.52 5.00
N PHE A 585 6.31 -41.00 5.62
CA PHE A 585 6.29 -39.68 6.25
C PHE A 585 6.07 -38.56 5.22
N GLY A 586 6.74 -38.64 4.07
CA GLY A 586 6.62 -37.68 2.97
C GLY A 586 5.21 -37.62 2.40
N GLU A 587 4.56 -38.77 2.19
CA GLU A 587 3.18 -38.85 1.72
C GLU A 587 2.20 -38.22 2.73
N GLU A 588 2.32 -38.57 4.02
CA GLU A 588 1.40 -38.07 5.04
C GLU A 588 1.61 -36.57 5.35
N ILE A 589 2.85 -36.09 5.33
CA ILE A 589 3.14 -34.65 5.43
C ILE A 589 2.60 -33.90 4.21
N ALA A 590 2.84 -34.41 2.99
CA ALA A 590 2.30 -33.79 1.78
C ALA A 590 0.78 -33.65 1.89
N LYS A 591 0.09 -34.70 2.31
CA LYS A 591 -1.36 -34.72 2.52
C LYS A 591 -1.83 -33.71 3.57
N ALA A 592 -1.14 -33.63 4.71
CA ALA A 592 -1.49 -32.72 5.80
C ALA A 592 -1.23 -31.24 5.45
N VAL A 593 -0.12 -30.95 4.78
CA VAL A 593 0.27 -29.59 4.36
C VAL A 593 -0.62 -29.08 3.22
N THR A 594 -1.10 -29.98 2.36
CA THR A 594 -1.90 -29.62 1.18
C THR A 594 -3.40 -29.86 1.39
N ASN A 595 -3.87 -30.09 2.61
CA ASN A 595 -5.30 -30.35 2.88
C ASN A 595 -5.90 -31.49 2.03
N ASN A 596 -5.11 -32.53 1.72
CA ASN A 596 -5.51 -33.64 0.85
C ASN A 596 -6.00 -33.18 -0.54
N TYR A 597 -5.50 -32.05 -1.04
CA TYR A 597 -5.99 -31.37 -2.24
C TYR A 597 -6.03 -32.22 -3.51
N ALA A 598 -5.10 -33.17 -3.69
CA ALA A 598 -5.09 -34.02 -4.89
C ALA A 598 -6.39 -34.84 -5.06
N ASN A 599 -7.05 -35.14 -3.94
CA ASN A 599 -8.31 -35.88 -3.87
C ASN A 599 -9.56 -34.98 -3.81
N TRP A 600 -9.41 -33.67 -3.96
CA TRP A 600 -10.55 -32.78 -4.06
C TRP A 600 -11.26 -32.91 -5.41
N GLU A 601 -12.53 -32.51 -5.44
CA GLU A 601 -13.32 -32.38 -6.67
C GLU A 601 -12.64 -31.42 -7.67
N GLU A 602 -12.66 -31.76 -8.96
CA GLU A 602 -11.96 -31.02 -10.01
C GLU A 602 -12.44 -29.57 -10.16
N ASN A 603 -13.72 -29.30 -9.86
CA ASN A 603 -14.28 -27.94 -9.87
C ASN A 603 -13.81 -27.06 -8.70
N LYS A 604 -13.25 -27.66 -7.63
CA LYS A 604 -12.65 -26.94 -6.50
C LYS A 604 -11.15 -26.73 -6.67
N LYS A 605 -10.53 -27.42 -7.63
CA LYS A 605 -9.13 -27.22 -7.96
C LYS A 605 -8.93 -25.92 -8.72
N VAL A 606 -7.72 -25.41 -8.65
CA VAL A 606 -7.35 -24.11 -9.18
C VAL A 606 -7.18 -24.23 -10.69
N LYS A 607 -7.62 -23.19 -11.39
CA LYS A 607 -7.48 -23.05 -12.85
C LYS A 607 -6.82 -21.72 -13.15
N PHE A 608 -6.45 -21.48 -14.39
CA PHE A 608 -5.95 -20.18 -14.83
C PHE A 608 -6.95 -19.49 -15.75
N LEU A 609 -7.02 -18.17 -15.66
CA LEU A 609 -7.79 -17.37 -16.60
C LEU A 609 -7.11 -17.42 -17.97
N SER A 610 -7.80 -17.92 -18.99
CA SER A 610 -7.25 -18.15 -20.33
C SER A 610 -7.16 -16.88 -21.20
N THR A 611 -7.81 -15.80 -20.79
CA THR A 611 -7.77 -14.49 -21.44
C THR A 611 -7.61 -13.40 -20.40
N SER A 612 -6.69 -12.45 -20.60
CA SER A 612 -6.51 -11.37 -19.63
C SER A 612 -7.65 -10.36 -19.66
N TYR A 613 -7.86 -9.63 -18.56
CA TYR A 613 -8.82 -8.53 -18.52
C TYR A 613 -8.41 -7.33 -19.40
N LEU A 614 -7.20 -7.32 -19.95
CA LEU A 614 -6.81 -6.32 -20.96
C LEU A 614 -7.54 -6.57 -22.28
N LYS A 615 -7.67 -7.84 -22.68
CA LYS A 615 -8.37 -8.25 -23.90
C LYS A 615 -9.89 -8.22 -23.72
N ASP A 616 -10.40 -8.74 -22.60
CA ASP A 616 -11.83 -8.78 -22.29
C ASP A 616 -12.14 -8.01 -21.01
N TYR A 617 -12.08 -6.67 -21.10
CA TYR A 617 -12.34 -5.81 -19.95
C TYR A 617 -13.81 -5.81 -19.53
N ASP A 618 -14.73 -6.11 -20.46
CA ASP A 618 -16.16 -6.19 -20.16
C ASP A 618 -16.48 -7.25 -19.10
N GLN A 619 -15.68 -8.31 -19.03
CA GLN A 619 -15.78 -9.35 -18.02
C GLN A 619 -15.57 -8.80 -16.59
N ILE A 620 -14.81 -7.73 -16.39
CA ILE A 620 -14.43 -7.20 -15.05
C ILE A 620 -14.94 -5.77 -14.79
N ASP A 621 -15.57 -5.13 -15.78
CA ASP A 621 -16.09 -3.76 -15.69
C ASP A 621 -17.41 -3.69 -14.91
N PHE A 622 -17.32 -3.57 -13.58
CA PHE A 622 -18.46 -3.58 -12.67
C PHE A 622 -19.21 -2.24 -12.57
N ASP A 623 -20.51 -2.30 -12.26
CA ASP A 623 -21.34 -1.11 -12.07
C ASP A 623 -21.04 -0.40 -10.74
N LEU A 624 -20.61 0.86 -10.79
CA LEU A 624 -20.42 1.70 -9.61
C LEU A 624 -21.75 2.08 -8.93
N VAL A 625 -22.83 2.20 -9.70
CA VAL A 625 -24.17 2.56 -9.23
C VAL A 625 -25.21 1.74 -9.99
N ILE A 626 -26.09 1.09 -9.25
CA ILE A 626 -27.24 0.35 -9.79
C ILE A 626 -28.47 1.24 -9.70
N LYS A 627 -29.15 1.51 -10.83
CA LYS A 627 -30.41 2.28 -10.84
C LYS A 627 -31.55 1.41 -10.28
N LYS A 628 -32.58 2.04 -9.69
CA LYS A 628 -33.66 1.38 -8.92
C LYS A 628 -34.37 0.23 -9.67
N ASP A 629 -34.40 0.27 -11.00
CA ASP A 629 -35.06 -0.72 -11.86
C ASP A 629 -34.09 -1.54 -12.72
N GLN A 630 -32.79 -1.52 -12.39
CA GLN A 630 -31.75 -2.25 -13.11
C GLN A 630 -31.13 -3.34 -12.24
N THR A 631 -30.81 -4.47 -12.84
CA THR A 631 -29.94 -5.48 -12.24
C THR A 631 -28.49 -5.13 -12.53
N PRO A 632 -27.56 -5.27 -11.57
CA PRO A 632 -26.14 -5.10 -11.84
C PRO A 632 -25.65 -6.02 -12.97
N LYS A 633 -24.72 -5.51 -13.78
CA LYS A 633 -23.99 -6.30 -14.78
C LYS A 633 -23.33 -7.49 -14.10
N LYS A 634 -23.47 -8.67 -14.69
CA LYS A 634 -22.74 -9.86 -14.26
C LYS A 634 -21.29 -9.74 -14.73
N THR A 635 -20.40 -9.49 -13.78
CA THR A 635 -18.95 -9.41 -14.01
C THR A 635 -18.25 -10.41 -13.10
N ASP A 636 -16.97 -10.65 -13.39
CA ASP A 636 -16.09 -11.33 -12.47
C ASP A 636 -15.94 -10.51 -11.19
N GLU A 637 -15.81 -11.24 -10.09
CA GLU A 637 -15.48 -10.73 -8.77
C GLU A 637 -14.14 -11.32 -8.37
N LEU A 638 -13.30 -10.53 -7.73
CA LEU A 638 -11.94 -10.91 -7.35
C LEU A 638 -11.88 -11.28 -5.88
N PHE A 639 -11.24 -12.40 -5.61
CA PHE A 639 -10.99 -12.96 -4.29
C PHE A 639 -9.47 -13.04 -4.11
N ALA A 640 -8.94 -12.21 -3.23
CA ALA A 640 -7.55 -12.21 -2.81
C ALA A 640 -7.46 -12.63 -1.35
N LEU A 641 -6.49 -13.49 -1.05
CA LEU A 641 -6.26 -14.00 0.30
C LEU A 641 -4.77 -14.16 0.56
N GLY A 642 -4.32 -13.72 1.73
CA GLY A 642 -2.93 -13.82 2.14
C GLY A 642 -2.70 -13.82 3.65
N TYR A 643 -1.43 -13.92 4.03
CA TYR A 643 -0.96 -13.99 5.42
C TYR A 643 0.03 -12.86 5.75
N PRO A 644 -0.41 -11.59 5.74
CA PRO A 644 0.42 -10.48 6.25
C PRO A 644 0.74 -10.63 7.73
N LYS A 645 1.80 -9.95 8.18
CA LYS A 645 2.13 -9.82 9.60
C LYS A 645 0.96 -9.21 10.37
N ALA A 646 0.69 -9.75 11.56
CA ALA A 646 -0.41 -9.30 12.42
C ALA A 646 -0.16 -7.91 13.03
N THR A 647 1.00 -7.28 12.80
CA THR A 647 1.38 -5.99 13.36
C THR A 647 0.44 -4.84 13.00
N GLU A 648 -0.21 -4.91 11.83
CA GLU A 648 -1.20 -3.92 11.38
C GLU A 648 -2.63 -4.49 11.31
N ASP A 649 -2.87 -5.61 12.01
CA ASP A 649 -4.23 -6.09 12.25
C ASP A 649 -4.94 -5.16 13.23
N PHE A 650 -5.59 -4.14 12.67
CA PHE A 650 -6.37 -3.15 13.41
C PHE A 650 -7.67 -3.73 13.99
N PHE A 651 -7.99 -4.99 13.71
CA PHE A 651 -9.09 -5.69 14.36
C PHE A 651 -8.67 -6.39 15.66
N LEU A 652 -7.37 -6.51 15.94
CA LEU A 652 -6.88 -7.01 17.23
C LEU A 652 -7.13 -5.98 18.33
N ASP A 653 -7.95 -6.36 19.31
CA ASP A 653 -8.25 -5.51 20.45
C ASP A 653 -7.14 -5.63 21.52
N PRO A 654 -6.43 -4.53 21.85
CA PRO A 654 -5.28 -4.57 22.77
C PRO A 654 -5.66 -4.89 24.22
N ILE A 655 -6.94 -4.85 24.58
CA ILE A 655 -7.45 -5.09 25.93
C ILE A 655 -7.99 -6.53 26.04
N THR A 656 -8.89 -6.92 25.14
CA THR A 656 -9.58 -8.21 25.18
C THR A 656 -8.80 -9.34 24.52
N GLU A 657 -7.90 -9.03 23.59
CA GLU A 657 -7.02 -9.98 22.88
C GLU A 657 -5.53 -9.73 23.22
N LYS A 658 -5.25 -9.34 24.47
CA LYS A 658 -3.92 -8.89 24.91
C LYS A 658 -2.78 -9.87 24.58
N ASP A 659 -3.00 -11.18 24.75
CA ASP A 659 -2.00 -12.22 24.48
C ASP A 659 -1.61 -12.28 22.99
N GLN A 660 -2.60 -12.19 22.10
CA GLN A 660 -2.39 -12.10 20.66
C GLN A 660 -1.75 -10.76 20.28
N TYR A 661 -2.25 -9.67 20.86
CA TYR A 661 -1.74 -8.32 20.60
C TYR A 661 -0.25 -8.22 20.94
N GLU A 662 0.19 -8.74 22.09
CA GLU A 662 1.60 -8.76 22.49
C GLU A 662 2.47 -9.63 21.56
N ALA A 663 1.90 -10.69 20.97
CA ALA A 663 2.61 -11.61 20.10
C ALA A 663 2.58 -11.24 18.60
N ARG A 664 1.85 -10.19 18.20
CA ARG A 664 1.56 -9.84 16.80
C ARG A 664 2.77 -9.62 15.88
N GLN A 665 3.95 -9.33 16.44
CA GLN A 665 5.19 -9.20 15.66
C GLN A 665 5.75 -10.54 15.18
N SER A 666 5.40 -11.63 15.87
CA SER A 666 5.94 -12.97 15.61
C SER A 666 5.02 -13.84 14.73
N TYR A 667 3.80 -13.39 14.45
CA TYR A 667 2.78 -14.17 13.76
C TYR A 667 2.09 -13.37 12.65
N GLU A 668 1.38 -14.11 11.80
CA GLU A 668 0.57 -13.57 10.71
C GLU A 668 -0.91 -13.54 11.11
N SER A 669 -1.67 -12.72 10.40
CA SER A 669 -3.12 -12.79 10.36
C SER A 669 -3.52 -13.23 8.95
N LEU A 670 -4.57 -14.04 8.81
CA LEU A 670 -5.19 -14.29 7.51
C LEU A 670 -5.98 -13.05 7.09
N TRP A 671 -5.82 -12.57 5.86
CA TRP A 671 -6.54 -11.42 5.31
C TRP A 671 -7.17 -11.73 3.97
N ILE A 672 -8.31 -11.12 3.71
CA ILE A 672 -9.02 -11.16 2.44
C ILE A 672 -9.39 -9.76 1.94
N ASN A 673 -9.63 -9.61 0.65
CA ASN A 673 -10.06 -8.33 0.05
C ASN A 673 -11.55 -8.03 0.23
N SER A 674 -12.11 -8.35 1.40
CA SER A 674 -13.53 -8.16 1.70
C SER A 674 -13.80 -6.91 2.53
N ASN A 675 -15.08 -6.59 2.74
CA ASN A 675 -15.51 -5.39 3.43
C ASN A 675 -15.25 -5.48 4.95
N TYR A 676 -14.51 -4.52 5.49
CA TYR A 676 -14.20 -4.44 6.93
C TYR A 676 -15.45 -4.41 7.83
N GLU A 677 -16.58 -3.91 7.33
CA GLU A 677 -17.87 -3.89 8.05
C GLU A 677 -18.34 -5.29 8.48
N PHE A 678 -17.90 -6.34 7.78
CA PHE A 678 -18.28 -7.72 8.08
C PHE A 678 -17.71 -8.19 9.42
N TYR A 679 -16.62 -7.59 9.90
CA TYR A 679 -15.97 -7.99 11.15
C TYR A 679 -16.84 -7.84 12.39
N ASN A 680 -17.73 -6.85 12.40
CA ASN A 680 -18.65 -6.59 13.52
C ASN A 680 -20.04 -7.19 13.29
N ASN A 681 -20.22 -7.99 12.24
CA ASN A 681 -21.47 -8.71 12.03
C ASN A 681 -21.66 -9.69 13.19
N LYS A 682 -22.75 -9.55 13.94
CA LYS A 682 -23.05 -10.46 15.05
C LYS A 682 -23.48 -11.80 14.47
N ALA A 683 -22.87 -12.90 14.93
CA ALA A 683 -23.41 -14.23 14.72
C ALA A 683 -24.83 -14.24 15.31
N VAL A 684 -25.84 -14.33 14.46
CA VAL A 684 -27.22 -14.44 14.93
C VAL A 684 -27.44 -15.91 15.30
N ALA A 685 -28.12 -16.17 16.42
CA ALA A 685 -28.61 -17.51 16.75
C ALA A 685 -29.38 -18.09 15.55
N GLU A 686 -29.49 -19.42 15.46
CA GLU A 686 -29.87 -20.22 14.27
C GLU A 686 -31.11 -19.79 13.45
N ASP A 687 -31.89 -18.79 13.87
CA ASP A 687 -33.09 -18.30 13.18
C ASP A 687 -33.25 -16.75 13.17
N GLY A 688 -32.25 -15.99 13.60
CA GLY A 688 -32.38 -14.52 13.65
C GLY A 688 -31.95 -13.81 12.35
N PRO A 689 -32.54 -12.64 12.02
CA PRO A 689 -32.23 -11.91 10.80
C PRO A 689 -30.77 -11.45 10.80
N GLN A 690 -29.98 -11.89 9.81
CA GLN A 690 -28.62 -11.37 9.59
C GLN A 690 -28.68 -9.87 9.27
N ASN A 691 -27.86 -9.06 9.95
CA ASN A 691 -27.74 -7.62 9.68
C ASN A 691 -27.14 -7.32 8.29
N ILE A 692 -26.50 -8.32 7.68
CA ILE A 692 -25.88 -8.26 6.36
C ILE A 692 -26.47 -9.38 5.53
N SER A 693 -26.98 -9.09 4.33
CA SER A 693 -27.55 -10.11 3.46
C SER A 693 -26.51 -11.12 3.00
N LYS A 694 -26.93 -12.39 2.84
CA LYS A 694 -26.09 -13.44 2.25
C LYS A 694 -25.51 -13.02 0.90
N GLU A 695 -26.32 -12.37 0.05
CA GLU A 695 -25.85 -11.83 -1.24
C GLU A 695 -24.67 -10.86 -1.08
N LYS A 696 -24.62 -10.05 -0.01
CA LYS A 696 -23.50 -9.13 0.23
C LYS A 696 -22.27 -9.86 0.80
N LEU A 697 -22.48 -10.92 1.59
CA LEU A 697 -21.40 -11.74 2.17
C LEU A 697 -20.72 -12.64 1.13
N ASP A 698 -21.48 -13.14 0.15
CA ASP A 698 -20.99 -14.05 -0.88
C ASP A 698 -20.15 -13.37 -1.96
N LYS A 699 -20.15 -12.03 -2.03
CA LYS A 699 -19.42 -11.26 -3.05
C LYS A 699 -17.91 -11.19 -2.80
N GLY A 700 -17.15 -11.27 -3.89
CA GLY A 700 -15.77 -10.81 -3.95
C GLY A 700 -15.68 -9.28 -4.05
N ASN A 701 -14.49 -8.77 -4.36
CA ASN A 701 -14.27 -7.35 -4.62
C ASN A 701 -13.92 -7.12 -6.09
N TYR A 702 -13.54 -5.90 -6.46
CA TYR A 702 -13.32 -5.53 -7.86
C TYR A 702 -11.98 -4.83 -8.06
N LEU A 703 -11.69 -4.52 -9.31
CA LEU A 703 -10.56 -3.69 -9.69
C LEU A 703 -10.73 -2.24 -9.20
N SER A 704 -9.61 -1.62 -8.84
CA SER A 704 -9.52 -0.27 -8.30
C SER A 704 -9.66 0.79 -9.38
N TYR A 705 -10.35 1.87 -9.05
CA TYR A 705 -10.42 3.08 -9.86
C TYR A 705 -9.22 4.01 -9.61
N GLN A 706 -8.14 3.51 -9.01
CA GLN A 706 -6.90 4.28 -8.84
C GLN A 706 -6.45 4.89 -10.18
N ILE A 707 -6.27 6.20 -10.17
CA ILE A 707 -5.96 7.03 -11.35
C ILE A 707 -4.46 7.35 -11.43
N GLY A 708 -3.77 7.38 -10.28
CA GLY A 708 -2.35 7.69 -10.19
C GLY A 708 -1.45 6.66 -10.86
N TYR A 709 -1.92 5.41 -10.99
CA TYR A 709 -1.16 4.30 -11.55
C TYR A 709 -1.85 3.67 -12.77
N ARG A 710 -2.83 4.33 -13.37
CA ARG A 710 -3.57 3.81 -14.53
C ARG A 710 -2.90 4.24 -15.83
N SER A 711 -2.38 3.30 -16.61
CA SER A 711 -1.83 3.57 -17.96
C SER A 711 -2.83 3.31 -19.09
N PHE A 712 -3.93 2.59 -18.85
CA PHE A 712 -5.02 2.40 -19.81
C PHE A 712 -6.21 3.27 -19.43
N ILE A 713 -6.45 4.37 -20.15
CA ILE A 713 -7.42 5.38 -19.71
C ILE A 713 -8.87 4.87 -19.73
N ASP A 714 -9.16 3.86 -20.55
CA ASP A 714 -10.48 3.25 -20.69
C ASP A 714 -10.66 1.97 -19.87
N LYS A 715 -9.65 1.55 -19.09
CA LYS A 715 -9.67 0.30 -18.30
C LYS A 715 -9.21 0.54 -16.86
N PRO A 716 -10.10 1.03 -15.97
CA PRO A 716 -9.82 1.13 -14.55
C PRO A 716 -9.18 -0.13 -13.96
N GLY A 717 -8.16 0.07 -13.14
CA GLY A 717 -7.48 -1.01 -12.43
C GLY A 717 -6.43 -1.76 -13.25
N LEU A 718 -6.19 -1.40 -14.51
CA LEU A 718 -5.13 -2.00 -15.32
C LEU A 718 -3.97 -1.02 -15.52
N ASN A 719 -2.76 -1.58 -15.55
CA ASN A 719 -1.58 -0.84 -15.97
C ASN A 719 -0.48 -1.72 -16.57
N ASP A 720 0.49 -1.06 -17.18
CA ASP A 720 1.76 -1.63 -17.61
C ASP A 720 2.83 -1.30 -16.57
N GLY A 721 3.40 -2.36 -15.99
CA GLY A 721 4.37 -2.28 -14.92
C GLY A 721 5.65 -1.52 -15.26
N PHE A 722 6.10 -1.54 -16.53
CA PHE A 722 7.32 -0.86 -16.96
C PHE A 722 7.06 0.64 -17.21
N ILE A 723 5.86 0.98 -17.67
CA ILE A 723 5.46 2.38 -17.83
C ILE A 723 5.22 3.02 -16.45
N VAL A 724 4.48 2.34 -15.59
CA VAL A 724 3.93 2.98 -14.38
C VAL A 724 4.90 2.94 -13.20
N SER A 725 5.62 1.84 -13.00
CA SER A 725 6.52 1.69 -11.85
C SER A 725 7.57 0.60 -12.14
N PRO A 726 8.55 0.89 -13.03
CA PRO A 726 9.58 -0.06 -13.40
C PRO A 726 10.55 -0.37 -12.25
N ILE A 727 10.69 0.57 -11.31
CA ILE A 727 11.47 0.41 -10.08
C ILE A 727 10.50 0.34 -8.90
N ARG A 728 10.59 -0.74 -8.12
CA ARG A 728 9.75 -1.00 -6.95
C ARG A 728 10.49 -0.62 -5.66
N GLY A 729 9.97 0.39 -4.96
CA GLY A 729 10.63 0.92 -3.77
C GLY A 729 11.83 1.79 -4.11
N ARG A 730 12.85 1.81 -3.24
CA ARG A 730 13.99 2.73 -3.36
C ARG A 730 15.08 2.28 -4.33
N ASN A 731 15.16 0.98 -4.59
CA ASN A 731 16.23 0.37 -5.36
C ASN A 731 15.63 -0.58 -6.41
N ILE A 732 16.36 -0.79 -7.49
CA ILE A 732 15.99 -1.78 -8.50
C ILE A 732 15.94 -3.18 -7.89
N TYR A 733 14.98 -4.00 -8.31
CA TYR A 733 14.89 -5.35 -7.82
C TYR A 733 16.17 -6.10 -8.17
N THR A 734 16.73 -6.77 -7.17
CA THR A 734 17.99 -7.51 -7.27
C THR A 734 17.81 -8.89 -6.66
N THR A 735 18.31 -9.90 -7.34
CA THR A 735 18.32 -11.29 -6.87
C THR A 735 19.61 -11.99 -7.31
N LEU A 736 19.81 -13.22 -6.84
CA LEU A 736 20.97 -14.03 -7.19
C LEU A 736 20.58 -15.10 -8.21
N ASP A 737 21.44 -15.30 -9.20
CA ASP A 737 21.36 -16.46 -10.09
C ASP A 737 21.88 -17.74 -9.41
N GLU A 738 21.86 -18.87 -10.15
CA GLU A 738 22.30 -20.18 -9.68
C GLU A 738 23.80 -20.20 -9.27
N ASN A 739 24.60 -19.24 -9.77
CA ASN A 739 26.01 -19.08 -9.45
C ASN A 739 26.26 -18.02 -8.37
N TYR A 740 25.21 -17.58 -7.66
CA TYR A 740 25.25 -16.53 -6.65
C TYR A 740 25.72 -15.16 -7.18
N LYS A 741 25.58 -14.91 -8.49
CA LYS A 741 25.86 -13.60 -9.07
C LYS A 741 24.61 -12.72 -9.00
N SER A 742 24.82 -11.46 -8.66
CA SER A 742 23.78 -10.44 -8.61
C SER A 742 23.21 -10.15 -10.00
N GLN A 743 21.88 -10.18 -10.11
CA GLN A 743 21.10 -9.88 -11.30
C GLN A 743 20.04 -8.83 -10.95
N LYS A 744 19.78 -7.89 -11.87
CA LYS A 744 18.89 -6.74 -11.65
C LYS A 744 17.75 -6.76 -12.65
N TYR A 745 16.56 -6.37 -12.20
CA TYR A 745 15.38 -6.42 -13.05
C TYR A 745 14.44 -5.23 -12.88
N PHE A 746 13.85 -4.79 -13.99
CA PHE A 746 12.71 -3.88 -14.02
C PHE A 746 11.40 -4.63 -13.88
N ASN A 747 10.52 -4.11 -13.05
CA ASN A 747 9.12 -4.54 -13.07
C ASN A 747 8.50 -4.23 -14.44
N SER A 748 7.82 -5.20 -15.01
CA SER A 748 7.22 -5.13 -16.35
C SER A 748 5.91 -5.90 -16.41
N GLY A 749 5.30 -5.96 -17.59
CA GLY A 749 4.11 -6.78 -17.85
C GLY A 749 2.80 -6.13 -17.42
N LEU A 750 1.70 -6.83 -17.71
CA LEU A 750 0.36 -6.40 -17.35
C LEU A 750 0.16 -6.54 -15.84
N GLN A 751 -0.44 -5.52 -15.23
CA GLN A 751 -0.79 -5.54 -13.82
C GLN A 751 -2.24 -5.14 -13.61
N TYR A 752 -2.81 -5.70 -12.55
CA TYR A 752 -4.09 -5.29 -12.00
C TYR A 752 -3.89 -4.55 -10.68
N MET A 753 -4.88 -3.75 -10.30
CA MET A 753 -4.96 -3.03 -9.03
C MET A 753 -6.27 -3.41 -8.34
N LEU A 754 -6.23 -3.95 -7.14
CA LEU A 754 -7.41 -4.37 -6.38
C LEU A 754 -7.99 -3.22 -5.57
N ARG A 755 -9.32 -3.26 -5.39
CA ARG A 755 -9.97 -2.50 -4.32
C ARG A 755 -9.79 -3.22 -3.00
N HIS A 756 -9.46 -2.43 -1.98
CA HIS A 756 -9.51 -2.82 -0.56
C HIS A 756 -8.70 -4.06 -0.21
N PHE A 757 -7.51 -4.20 -0.80
CA PHE A 757 -6.51 -5.17 -0.39
C PHE A 757 -5.15 -4.50 -0.35
N VAL A 758 -4.81 -3.91 0.78
CA VAL A 758 -3.50 -3.27 0.99
C VAL A 758 -2.86 -3.72 2.30
N PRO A 759 -2.91 -5.03 2.66
CA PRO A 759 -2.24 -5.51 3.86
C PRO A 759 -0.73 -5.53 3.68
N ILE A 760 -0.01 -5.42 4.80
CA ILE A 760 1.43 -5.17 4.81
C ILE A 760 2.29 -6.41 4.62
N GLY A 761 3.60 -6.28 4.85
CA GLY A 761 4.59 -7.36 4.65
C GLY A 761 4.10 -8.73 5.09
N GLY A 762 4.32 -9.74 4.25
CA GLY A 762 3.75 -11.09 4.37
C GLY A 762 2.59 -11.35 3.39
N SER A 763 1.88 -10.32 2.93
CA SER A 763 0.84 -10.42 1.90
C SER A 763 1.39 -10.69 0.49
N SER A 764 2.69 -10.49 0.27
CA SER A 764 3.37 -10.86 -0.97
C SER A 764 3.15 -12.32 -1.31
N GLY A 765 2.67 -12.60 -2.51
CA GLY A 765 2.44 -13.95 -3.03
C GLY A 765 1.00 -14.41 -2.87
N SER A 766 0.12 -13.56 -2.32
CA SER A 766 -1.32 -13.84 -2.24
C SER A 766 -1.88 -14.14 -3.62
N SER A 767 -2.63 -15.24 -3.75
CA SER A 767 -3.34 -15.54 -4.99
C SER A 767 -4.50 -14.59 -5.17
N VAL A 768 -4.73 -14.14 -6.40
CA VAL A 768 -5.93 -13.42 -6.80
C VAL A 768 -6.69 -14.29 -7.79
N ARG A 769 -7.96 -14.56 -7.48
CA ARG A 769 -8.81 -15.49 -8.21
C ARG A 769 -10.16 -14.87 -8.53
N ASN A 770 -10.86 -15.39 -9.53
CA ASN A 770 -12.28 -15.07 -9.73
C ASN A 770 -13.20 -16.05 -8.96
N GLN A 771 -14.51 -15.82 -9.02
CA GLN A 771 -15.55 -16.66 -8.39
C GLN A 771 -15.56 -18.12 -8.86
N GLU A 772 -14.90 -18.45 -9.98
CA GLU A 772 -14.78 -19.80 -10.52
C GLU A 772 -13.44 -20.46 -10.16
N ASN A 773 -12.73 -19.92 -9.17
CA ASN A 773 -11.41 -20.38 -8.73
C ASN A 773 -10.34 -20.35 -9.85
N ARG A 774 -10.49 -19.42 -10.82
CA ARG A 774 -9.48 -19.15 -11.84
C ARG A 774 -8.52 -18.07 -11.34
N LEU A 775 -7.24 -18.39 -11.28
CA LEU A 775 -6.14 -17.48 -11.00
C LEU A 775 -6.02 -16.44 -12.10
N VAL A 776 -5.96 -15.17 -11.69
CA VAL A 776 -5.81 -14.02 -12.60
C VAL A 776 -4.44 -13.38 -12.46
N GLY A 777 -3.84 -13.47 -11.28
CA GLY A 777 -2.51 -12.94 -10.99
C GLY A 777 -2.06 -13.20 -9.56
N VAL A 778 -0.89 -12.66 -9.23
CA VAL A 778 -0.27 -12.75 -7.90
C VAL A 778 -0.06 -11.35 -7.33
N HIS A 779 -0.55 -11.11 -6.11
CA HIS A 779 -0.34 -9.85 -5.41
C HIS A 779 1.15 -9.65 -5.10
N SER A 780 1.75 -8.57 -5.60
CA SER A 780 3.21 -8.37 -5.58
C SER A 780 3.66 -7.16 -4.77
N THR A 781 2.88 -6.08 -4.71
CA THR A 781 3.32 -4.82 -4.11
C THR A 781 2.12 -4.02 -3.61
N ILE A 782 2.30 -3.32 -2.50
CA ILE A 782 1.30 -2.37 -1.99
C ILE A 782 1.76 -0.93 -2.18
N ILE A 783 0.81 -0.02 -2.41
CA ILE A 783 1.03 1.42 -2.40
C ILE A 783 0.10 2.05 -1.36
N ARG A 784 0.62 2.19 -0.14
CA ARG A 784 -0.16 2.59 1.04
C ARG A 784 -0.88 3.94 0.88
N ASP A 785 -0.17 4.96 0.41
CA ASP A 785 -0.73 6.32 0.28
C ASP A 785 -1.81 6.38 -0.81
N ALA A 786 -1.68 5.54 -1.83
CA ALA A 786 -2.64 5.38 -2.91
C ALA A 786 -3.78 4.42 -2.57
N ARG A 787 -3.72 3.74 -1.41
CA ARG A 787 -4.68 2.71 -0.98
C ARG A 787 -5.00 1.68 -2.05
N THR A 788 -3.97 1.27 -2.78
CA THR A 788 -4.08 0.24 -3.81
C THR A 788 -2.85 -0.68 -3.77
N ASP A 789 -2.86 -1.68 -4.63
CA ASP A 789 -1.82 -2.67 -4.78
C ASP A 789 -1.46 -2.86 -6.27
N PHE A 790 -0.52 -3.76 -6.50
CA PHE A 790 -0.27 -4.34 -7.80
C PHE A 790 -0.37 -5.86 -7.71
N VAL A 791 -1.08 -6.40 -8.68
CA VAL A 791 -1.23 -7.83 -8.95
C VAL A 791 -0.59 -8.09 -10.30
N ALA A 792 0.49 -8.86 -10.30
CA ALA A 792 1.15 -9.31 -11.52
C ALA A 792 0.24 -10.29 -12.27
N ALA A 793 -0.20 -9.94 -13.48
CA ALA A 793 -1.06 -10.81 -14.28
C ALA A 793 -0.25 -11.98 -14.86
N PHE A 794 -0.83 -13.19 -14.83
CA PHE A 794 -0.17 -14.39 -15.39
C PHE A 794 -0.10 -14.39 -16.92
N ARG A 795 -0.95 -13.59 -17.57
CA ARG A 795 -1.09 -13.57 -19.02
C ARG A 795 -1.35 -12.15 -19.53
N SER A 796 -0.81 -11.86 -20.71
CA SER A 796 -1.07 -10.65 -21.48
C SER A 796 -1.16 -11.02 -22.97
N GLU A 797 -2.19 -10.51 -23.66
CA GLU A 797 -2.27 -10.59 -25.11
C GLU A 797 -1.42 -9.51 -25.83
N GLY A 798 -0.80 -8.63 -25.05
CA GLY A 798 0.02 -7.52 -25.52
C GLY A 798 -0.78 -6.30 -26.00
N TRP A 799 -0.15 -5.14 -26.06
CA TRP A 799 -0.78 -3.87 -26.45
C TRP A 799 0.14 -3.02 -27.31
N ASP A 800 -0.36 -2.58 -28.46
CA ASP A 800 0.30 -1.63 -29.36
C ASP A 800 0.04 -0.19 -28.88
N TYR A 801 1.10 0.49 -28.44
CA TYR A 801 1.07 1.89 -28.00
C TYR A 801 1.22 2.89 -29.15
N ARG A 802 1.00 2.48 -30.41
CA ARG A 802 1.02 3.39 -31.57
C ARG A 802 2.34 4.13 -31.73
N ASN A 803 3.44 3.51 -31.30
CA ASN A 803 4.76 4.12 -31.26
C ASN A 803 4.91 5.34 -30.31
N ALA A 804 3.92 5.62 -29.45
CA ALA A 804 4.00 6.70 -28.45
C ALA A 804 5.24 6.56 -27.54
N TYR A 805 5.67 5.32 -27.29
CA TYR A 805 6.85 4.98 -26.48
C TYR A 805 8.04 4.49 -27.32
N ASN A 806 8.19 4.99 -28.56
CA ASN A 806 9.38 4.74 -29.41
C ASN A 806 9.70 3.25 -29.59
N GLY A 807 8.72 2.51 -30.09
CA GLY A 807 8.82 1.07 -30.35
C GLY A 807 8.51 0.17 -29.16
N TYR A 808 8.51 0.68 -27.92
CA TYR A 808 8.07 -0.11 -26.77
C TYR A 808 6.56 -0.41 -26.87
N ASN A 809 6.22 -1.67 -26.62
CA ASN A 809 4.86 -2.19 -26.53
C ASN A 809 4.75 -3.13 -25.32
N LEU A 810 3.54 -3.28 -24.78
CA LEU A 810 3.30 -4.34 -23.81
C LEU A 810 3.34 -5.68 -24.53
N GLU A 811 4.18 -6.59 -24.06
CA GLU A 811 4.46 -7.85 -24.73
C GLU A 811 3.37 -8.90 -24.48
N GLN A 812 3.26 -9.84 -25.41
CA GLN A 812 2.39 -11.00 -25.29
C GLN A 812 3.13 -12.11 -24.52
N TYR A 813 2.52 -12.63 -23.46
CA TYR A 813 3.10 -13.70 -22.63
C TYR A 813 2.04 -14.50 -21.89
N ASP A 814 2.39 -15.74 -21.54
CA ASP A 814 1.69 -16.57 -20.56
C ASP A 814 2.71 -17.26 -19.66
N LEU A 815 2.76 -16.88 -18.38
CA LEU A 815 3.78 -17.37 -17.44
C LEU A 815 3.64 -18.85 -17.10
N ILE A 816 2.49 -19.47 -17.39
CA ILE A 816 2.20 -20.86 -17.06
C ILE A 816 2.41 -21.76 -18.28
N TYR A 817 1.68 -21.48 -19.37
CA TYR A 817 1.64 -22.32 -20.57
C TYR A 817 2.66 -21.88 -21.63
N GLY A 818 3.09 -20.62 -21.61
CA GLY A 818 3.98 -20.02 -22.61
C GLY A 818 3.28 -19.71 -23.94
N GLY A 819 4.08 -19.55 -25.01
CA GLY A 819 3.57 -19.38 -26.37
C GLY A 819 3.41 -17.93 -26.83
N GLY A 820 3.74 -16.95 -26.00
CA GLY A 820 3.79 -15.55 -26.42
C GLY A 820 4.87 -15.33 -27.50
N LYS A 821 4.60 -14.44 -28.46
CA LYS A 821 5.47 -14.19 -29.63
C LYS A 821 6.95 -13.98 -29.29
N ASN A 822 7.24 -13.14 -28.29
CA ASN A 822 8.59 -12.81 -27.87
C ASN A 822 8.99 -13.52 -26.56
N GLN A 823 8.20 -14.48 -26.09
CA GLN A 823 8.43 -15.16 -24.82
C GLN A 823 9.41 -16.33 -24.98
N LYS A 824 10.42 -16.42 -24.10
CA LYS A 824 11.41 -17.51 -24.11
C LYS A 824 11.27 -18.48 -22.94
N THR A 825 10.69 -18.09 -21.81
CA THR A 825 10.48 -18.98 -20.64
C THR A 825 9.07 -18.90 -20.05
N SER A 826 8.64 -20.01 -19.48
CA SER A 826 7.36 -20.22 -18.78
C SER A 826 7.51 -21.38 -17.80
N TYR A 827 6.55 -21.56 -16.88
CA TYR A 827 6.53 -22.72 -15.98
C TYR A 827 6.56 -24.05 -16.73
N ARG A 828 5.75 -24.22 -17.79
CA ARG A 828 5.76 -25.40 -18.66
C ARG A 828 7.16 -25.68 -19.22
N GLN A 829 7.80 -24.67 -19.80
CA GLN A 829 9.15 -24.82 -20.37
C GLN A 829 10.20 -25.15 -19.31
N ALA A 830 10.03 -24.62 -18.09
CA ALA A 830 10.92 -24.93 -16.98
C ALA A 830 10.77 -26.39 -16.50
N LEU A 831 9.54 -26.90 -16.45
CA LEU A 831 9.28 -28.32 -16.19
C LEU A 831 9.87 -29.21 -17.30
N GLU A 832 9.65 -28.84 -18.57
CA GLU A 832 10.21 -29.56 -19.72
C GLU A 832 11.73 -29.63 -19.66
N LYS A 833 12.40 -28.51 -19.31
CA LYS A 833 13.86 -28.43 -19.13
C LYS A 833 14.35 -29.33 -18.00
N LYS A 834 13.65 -29.36 -16.86
CA LYS A 834 14.08 -30.13 -15.68
C LYS A 834 13.78 -31.62 -15.80
N TYR A 835 12.62 -31.98 -16.36
CA TYR A 835 12.06 -33.32 -16.27
C TYR A 835 11.79 -34.04 -17.57
N ASN A 836 11.94 -33.37 -18.74
CA ASN A 836 11.55 -33.82 -20.09
C ASN A 836 10.07 -33.59 -20.48
N ASN A 837 9.79 -33.73 -21.78
CA ASN A 837 8.49 -33.45 -22.41
C ASN A 837 7.35 -34.40 -22.00
N THR A 838 7.66 -35.58 -21.47
CA THR A 838 6.66 -36.58 -21.02
C THR A 838 6.27 -36.42 -19.56
N PHE A 839 6.87 -35.48 -18.82
CA PHE A 839 6.55 -35.21 -17.42
C PHE A 839 5.10 -34.76 -17.27
N LYS A 840 4.36 -35.38 -16.34
CA LYS A 840 2.92 -35.16 -16.16
C LYS A 840 2.61 -34.54 -14.81
N THR A 841 1.76 -33.53 -14.84
CA THR A 841 1.25 -32.85 -13.65
C THR A 841 -0.26 -32.68 -13.77
N GLN A 842 -0.91 -32.18 -12.72
CA GLN A 842 -2.34 -31.87 -12.77
C GLN A 842 -2.67 -30.85 -13.88
N LEU A 843 -1.83 -29.83 -14.07
CA LEU A 843 -2.03 -28.85 -15.15
C LEU A 843 -1.66 -29.39 -16.55
N PHE A 844 -0.74 -30.36 -16.61
CA PHE A 844 -0.24 -30.96 -17.85
C PHE A 844 -0.43 -32.49 -17.87
N PRO A 845 -1.67 -33.01 -17.86
CA PRO A 845 -1.93 -34.44 -17.73
C PRO A 845 -1.42 -35.27 -18.93
N ASN A 846 -1.25 -34.62 -20.08
CA ASN A 846 -0.76 -35.22 -21.32
C ASN A 846 0.76 -35.07 -21.52
N GLY A 847 1.46 -34.42 -20.59
CA GLY A 847 2.87 -34.09 -20.71
C GLY A 847 3.10 -32.58 -20.95
N VAL A 848 4.27 -32.08 -20.60
CA VAL A 848 4.64 -30.65 -20.68
C VAL A 848 5.12 -30.19 -22.07
N SER A 849 5.00 -31.02 -23.10
CA SER A 849 5.30 -30.63 -24.50
C SER A 849 4.44 -29.44 -24.97
N GLN A 850 4.99 -28.62 -25.87
CA GLN A 850 4.26 -27.50 -26.49
C GLN A 850 2.98 -27.95 -27.22
N ASP A 851 2.98 -29.15 -27.82
CA ASP A 851 1.82 -29.67 -28.56
C ASP A 851 0.63 -29.99 -27.64
N ASN A 852 0.88 -30.12 -26.33
CA ASN A 852 -0.13 -30.44 -25.32
C ASN A 852 -0.74 -29.21 -24.65
N ILE A 853 -0.38 -27.99 -25.06
CA ILE A 853 -1.02 -26.77 -24.55
C ILE A 853 -2.51 -26.80 -24.94
N PRO A 854 -3.46 -26.62 -23.99
CA PRO A 854 -4.87 -26.56 -24.33
C PRO A 854 -5.19 -25.36 -25.24
N ASP A 855 -6.15 -25.53 -26.15
CA ASP A 855 -6.42 -24.56 -27.21
C ASP A 855 -6.82 -23.17 -26.66
N GLU A 856 -7.50 -23.11 -25.52
CA GLU A 856 -7.87 -21.86 -24.87
C GLU A 856 -6.67 -21.04 -24.37
N PHE A 857 -5.51 -21.66 -24.14
CA PHE A 857 -4.28 -20.97 -23.72
C PHE A 857 -3.36 -20.63 -24.90
N LYS A 858 -3.62 -21.14 -26.10
CA LYS A 858 -2.86 -20.79 -27.30
C LYS A 858 -3.18 -19.36 -27.74
N PHE A 859 -2.16 -18.62 -28.20
CA PHE A 859 -2.36 -17.31 -28.81
C PHE A 859 -2.79 -17.49 -30.28
N ASN A 860 -4.09 -17.32 -30.55
CA ASN A 860 -4.67 -17.45 -31.89
C ASN A 860 -4.24 -16.33 -32.85
N ASN A 861 -3.75 -15.20 -32.32
CA ASN A 861 -3.20 -14.10 -33.09
C ASN A 861 -1.90 -13.63 -32.40
N GLN A 862 -0.82 -13.50 -33.17
CA GLN A 862 0.44 -12.94 -32.69
C GLN A 862 0.52 -11.41 -32.85
N ASP A 863 -0.55 -10.79 -33.35
CA ASP A 863 -0.70 -9.35 -33.32
C ASP A 863 -1.15 -8.88 -31.93
N LEU A 864 -0.51 -7.80 -31.49
CA LEU A 864 -0.86 -7.10 -30.26
C LEU A 864 -2.27 -6.52 -30.35
N LEU A 865 -2.94 -6.39 -29.21
CA LEU A 865 -4.18 -5.62 -29.13
C LEU A 865 -3.94 -4.17 -29.56
N ASN A 866 -4.99 -3.52 -30.04
CA ASN A 866 -4.92 -2.16 -30.54
C ASN A 866 -3.92 -1.99 -31.71
N LYS A 867 -3.64 -3.01 -32.53
CA LYS A 867 -2.88 -2.83 -33.78
C LYS A 867 -3.74 -2.15 -34.87
N LYS A 868 -3.14 -1.42 -35.81
CA LYS A 868 -3.87 -0.78 -36.92
C LYS A 868 -4.29 -1.92 -37.86
N THR A 869 -5.59 -2.12 -38.04
CA THR A 869 -6.09 -2.92 -39.17
C THR A 869 -5.87 -2.09 -40.42
N ASN A 870 -4.96 -2.55 -41.29
CA ASN A 870 -4.73 -1.96 -42.60
C ASN A 870 -5.96 -2.03 -43.50
#